data_AF-A0A522XMD4-F1
#
_entry.id   AF-A0A522XMD4-F1
#
_cell.length_a   1.000
_cell.length_b   1.000
_cell.length_c   1.000
_cell.angle_alpha   90.00
_cell.angle_beta   90.00
_cell.angle_gamma   90.00
#
_symmetry.space_group_name_H-M   'P 1'
#
loop_
_entity.id
_entity.type
_entity.pdbx_description
1 polymer ?
#
loop_
_entity_poly.entity_id
_entity_poly.type
_entity_poly.pdbx_seq_one_letter_code
_entity_poly.pdbx_strand_id
1 'polypeptide(L)'
;MAMNIGHASGRGSIQPALLGIGAALALAVALLLGIPLLGAAPAPTPAVGVIIPDNPVFSVAENKPNVLMVLDNSNSMDESASGAAVGSNSPDSKSQIARGVVKKMLGTYSGRMSVGLMAYKQSPPIAGYLHNSPYDVSYNPSNYDPSFAGSRASTTKRYRQLKPGSSEYVYYNIALPFYSSRNEGTLYCYSGTASFDNGSERYPGGPWDTYGCYSNKSGSSDGAPGSSGAGYTGFIGNYAFSPTDSDLAQNILDFGRRMASYYVSRTWYVNDSPGRGYLHTPIKPLDATQAALLSAKLDCNIPDNPAPCTDKGIINAGLTPMEGTLLTAKDYFAGSLSRADEGYTATTYPLPVTCAKNYVILLTDGMPSTDKDGAPLTDPAAAITKAAAAAAALKASGVATYVIGFALPVGVDASTLDKVAAAGGTGTAYSATDQASLDAALTAIFAGIDADSGSSGATTTNTTGLSTDTRIFKASFNPSDWSGALQGYPVIASGVGTTPVWTATIPAEASRKIYTWNGSAAVEFKWGTIPATQQSALGTTDVVSYLRGNRSLEGTASFRTRSSVLGDIVYSAPAYMKEAADPVALSPAMEIVAVGANDGMLHIFDGQTGVEKFAYVPAGIDFAALKSYTTPGYLKSHKYFVDGQIAISSRVDSSGKNILVGTLGRGGRGAFALDVTDADAIKVLWDKTGAAAPDGLGYVLGAPFISKVAGSGTSTADVVFMPNGITRPGALYDGKDQASLFVLNAVSGTNYYSRIDAIDATDTGSVSNGLSSPRGWDADGDGTVDYVYAGDIRGNVWKFDLTKNSPSVGRFFLAQDSLGQRQPITGGKIG
;
A
#
# COMPACT_ATOMS: atom_id res chain seq x y z
N MET A 1 46.86 -51.45 48.74
CA MET A 1 48.12 -51.15 49.45
C MET A 1 48.47 -49.70 49.13
N ALA A 2 48.71 -48.90 50.18
CA ALA A 2 49.27 -47.55 50.27
C ALA A 2 49.49 -46.68 49.01
N MET A 3 48.86 -45.49 49.02
CA MET A 3 49.49 -44.16 49.17
C MET A 3 50.76 -43.77 48.37
N ASN A 4 50.67 -42.55 47.79
CA ASN A 4 51.71 -41.48 47.70
C ASN A 4 52.77 -41.61 46.56
N ILE A 5 53.33 -40.61 45.84
CA ILE A 5 53.48 -39.12 45.82
C ILE A 5 53.77 -38.77 44.31
N GLY A 6 53.34 -37.68 43.65
CA GLY A 6 53.86 -36.31 43.82
C GLY A 6 53.88 -35.45 42.52
N HIS A 7 53.46 -34.19 42.70
CA HIS A 7 53.98 -32.92 42.14
C HIS A 7 53.78 -32.43 40.68
N ALA A 8 53.20 -31.23 40.64
CA ALA A 8 53.56 -30.00 39.87
C ALA A 8 52.74 -29.58 38.63
N SER A 9 51.84 -28.62 38.90
CA SER A 9 51.36 -27.45 38.12
C SER A 9 51.43 -27.41 36.58
N GLY A 10 50.27 -27.19 35.96
CA GLY A 10 50.14 -26.64 34.60
C GLY A 10 48.77 -25.99 34.36
N ARG A 11 48.76 -24.76 33.84
CA ARG A 11 47.56 -24.03 33.36
C ARG A 11 47.85 -23.39 31.99
N GLY A 12 46.84 -23.47 31.11
CA GLY A 12 46.62 -22.58 29.94
C GLY A 12 47.13 -23.13 28.61
N SER A 13 46.36 -23.92 27.85
CA SER A 13 45.23 -23.56 26.95
C SER A 13 45.65 -23.13 25.54
N ILE A 14 45.39 -23.99 24.55
CA ILE A 14 45.30 -23.66 23.12
C ILE A 14 44.14 -24.50 22.52
N GLN A 15 43.32 -23.85 21.67
CA GLN A 15 42.24 -24.36 20.78
C GLN A 15 42.70 -25.49 19.82
N PRO A 16 41.83 -26.24 19.06
CA PRO A 16 40.75 -25.72 18.20
C PRO A 16 39.51 -26.62 17.85
N ALA A 17 38.64 -26.02 17.04
CA ALA A 17 37.43 -26.43 16.29
C ALA A 17 37.23 -27.91 15.86
N LEU A 18 35.98 -28.41 15.86
CA LEU A 18 35.11 -28.61 14.66
C LEU A 18 33.74 -29.28 15.00
N LEU A 19 32.79 -29.09 14.08
CA LEU A 19 31.39 -29.53 13.99
C LEU A 19 31.10 -31.04 14.15
N GLY A 20 29.87 -31.38 14.58
CA GLY A 20 29.15 -32.55 14.04
C GLY A 20 28.11 -33.24 14.94
N ILE A 21 26.81 -33.01 14.63
CA ILE A 21 25.67 -33.97 14.67
C ILE A 21 25.18 -34.49 16.04
N GLY A 22 23.88 -34.28 16.35
CA GLY A 22 23.20 -35.13 17.35
C GLY A 22 21.95 -34.61 18.09
N ALA A 23 21.12 -33.73 17.54
CA ALA A 23 19.83 -33.38 18.16
C ALA A 23 18.72 -34.35 17.71
N ALA A 24 18.80 -35.61 18.15
CA ALA A 24 17.75 -36.61 17.96
C ALA A 24 17.77 -37.64 19.10
N LEU A 25 17.75 -37.19 20.36
CA LEU A 25 17.52 -38.07 21.51
C LEU A 25 17.08 -37.30 22.77
N ALA A 26 15.99 -36.54 22.70
CA ALA A 26 15.39 -35.92 23.90
C ALA A 26 13.87 -35.80 23.82
N LEU A 27 13.21 -36.68 23.07
CA LEU A 27 11.75 -36.70 22.94
C LEU A 27 11.21 -38.14 23.04
N ALA A 28 11.53 -38.84 24.14
CA ALA A 28 11.02 -40.19 24.38
C ALA A 28 10.81 -40.60 25.86
N VAL A 29 10.86 -39.68 26.84
CA VAL A 29 10.74 -40.07 28.27
C VAL A 29 9.71 -39.24 29.07
N ALA A 30 8.91 -38.37 28.44
CA ALA A 30 7.95 -37.51 29.16
C ALA A 30 6.47 -37.93 29.03
N LEU A 31 6.17 -39.16 28.60
CA LEU A 31 4.80 -39.61 28.32
C LEU A 31 4.28 -40.73 29.25
N LEU A 32 4.85 -40.87 30.46
CA LEU A 32 4.52 -42.00 31.36
C LEU A 32 4.24 -41.64 32.84
N LEU A 33 4.09 -40.36 33.21
CA LEU A 33 3.71 -39.99 34.58
C LEU A 33 2.65 -38.87 34.59
N GLY A 34 1.39 -39.26 34.80
CA GLY A 34 0.25 -38.35 34.92
C GLY A 34 0.30 -37.51 36.20
N ILE A 35 0.94 -36.34 36.10
CA ILE A 35 0.96 -35.32 37.16
C ILE A 35 0.12 -34.13 36.67
N PRO A 36 -0.88 -33.65 37.43
CA PRO A 36 -1.68 -32.49 37.04
C PRO A 36 -0.83 -31.21 37.12
N LEU A 37 -0.74 -30.47 36.01
CA LEU A 37 -0.12 -29.16 35.94
C LEU A 37 -0.95 -28.14 36.73
N LEU A 38 -0.44 -27.72 37.88
CA LEU A 38 -0.82 -26.45 38.50
C LEU A 38 -0.50 -25.32 37.50
N GLY A 39 -1.51 -24.51 37.19
CA GLY A 39 -1.38 -23.36 36.29
C GLY A 39 -0.30 -22.40 36.78
N ALA A 40 0.79 -22.31 36.02
CA ALA A 40 1.74 -21.22 36.14
C ALA A 40 1.01 -19.93 35.75
N ALA A 41 0.96 -18.95 36.65
CA ALA A 41 0.57 -17.59 36.31
C ALA A 41 1.44 -17.11 35.13
N PRO A 42 0.87 -16.40 34.13
CA PRO A 42 1.65 -15.90 33.02
C PRO A 42 2.78 -15.02 33.58
N ALA A 43 4.01 -15.31 33.17
CA ALA A 43 5.15 -14.45 33.44
C ALA A 43 4.80 -13.01 32.97
N PRO A 44 5.17 -11.97 33.74
CA PRO A 44 4.96 -10.60 33.29
C PRO A 44 5.64 -10.43 31.93
N THR A 45 4.86 -10.05 30.94
CA THR A 45 5.36 -9.63 29.63
C THR A 45 6.41 -8.55 29.86
N PRO A 46 7.62 -8.66 29.28
CA PRO A 46 8.57 -7.55 29.33
C PRO A 46 7.91 -6.32 28.73
N ALA A 47 8.07 -5.17 29.40
CA ALA A 47 7.47 -3.91 29.01
C ALA A 47 7.81 -3.61 27.54
N VAL A 48 6.79 -3.59 26.68
CA VAL A 48 6.94 -3.14 25.30
C VAL A 48 7.11 -1.62 25.37
N GLY A 49 8.34 -1.15 25.19
CA GLY A 49 8.60 0.28 25.05
C GLY A 49 7.76 0.84 23.89
N VAL A 50 7.15 2.00 24.09
CA VAL A 50 6.38 2.68 23.05
C VAL A 50 7.34 3.01 21.90
N ILE A 51 7.12 2.42 20.72
CA ILE A 51 7.88 2.75 19.51
C ILE A 51 7.27 4.00 18.90
N ILE A 52 8.07 5.05 18.71
CA ILE A 52 7.70 6.18 17.84
C ILE A 52 8.15 5.79 16.43
N PRO A 53 7.23 5.37 15.54
CA PRO A 53 7.61 5.08 14.15
C PRO A 53 8.05 6.36 13.48
N ASP A 54 9.10 6.30 12.65
CA ASP A 54 9.60 7.42 11.86
C ASP A 54 8.59 7.93 10.83
N ASN A 55 7.57 7.13 10.51
CA ASN A 55 6.48 7.48 9.61
C ASN A 55 5.19 7.79 10.41
N PRO A 56 4.35 8.75 10.00
CA PRO A 56 3.13 9.13 10.70
C PRO A 56 2.18 7.95 10.95
N VAL A 57 1.46 7.96 12.07
CA VAL A 57 0.47 6.91 12.40
C VAL A 57 -0.69 6.89 11.36
N PHE A 58 -0.98 8.04 10.73
CA PHE A 58 -1.91 8.14 9.60
C PHE A 58 -1.29 7.71 8.26
N SER A 59 0.01 7.37 8.24
CA SER A 59 0.70 6.71 7.14
C SER A 59 1.00 5.22 7.42
N VAL A 60 0.45 4.64 8.50
CA VAL A 60 0.51 3.18 8.81
C VAL A 60 -0.86 2.48 8.75
N ALA A 61 -1.86 3.08 8.10
CA ALA A 61 -2.47 2.24 7.09
C ALA A 61 -1.35 2.02 6.09
N GLU A 62 -0.80 0.81 6.02
CA GLU A 62 -0.08 0.39 4.83
C GLU A 62 -0.98 0.83 3.66
N ASN A 63 -0.63 1.92 2.97
CA ASN A 63 -1.31 2.37 1.74
C ASN A 63 -0.94 1.38 0.63
N LYS A 64 -1.09 0.09 0.95
CA LYS A 64 -0.94 -1.02 0.06
C LYS A 64 -2.29 -1.16 -0.60
N PRO A 65 -2.35 -1.00 -1.92
CA PRO A 65 -3.60 -1.15 -2.64
C PRO A 65 -4.04 -2.60 -2.52
N ASN A 66 -5.35 -2.81 -2.47
CA ASN A 66 -5.92 -4.14 -2.62
C ASN A 66 -6.09 -4.40 -4.12
N VAL A 67 -5.43 -5.45 -4.62
CA VAL A 67 -5.48 -5.85 -6.02
C VAL A 67 -6.09 -7.25 -6.10
N LEU A 68 -7.19 -7.37 -6.83
CA LEU A 68 -7.72 -8.67 -7.23
C LEU A 68 -7.26 -8.97 -8.66
N MET A 69 -6.38 -9.96 -8.81
CA MET A 69 -6.04 -10.51 -10.12
C MET A 69 -7.16 -11.45 -10.57
N VAL A 70 -7.81 -11.14 -11.68
CA VAL A 70 -8.79 -12.01 -12.33
C VAL A 70 -8.12 -12.61 -13.56
N LEU A 71 -7.92 -13.92 -13.53
CA LEU A 71 -7.24 -14.67 -14.59
C LEU A 71 -8.26 -15.49 -15.38
N ASP A 72 -8.21 -15.36 -16.70
CA ASP A 72 -8.93 -16.25 -17.60
C ASP A 72 -8.41 -17.68 -17.49
N ASN A 73 -9.34 -18.61 -17.35
CA ASN A 73 -9.10 -20.04 -17.27
C ASN A 73 -10.10 -20.81 -18.13
N SER A 74 -10.60 -20.19 -19.20
CA SER A 74 -11.44 -20.84 -20.20
C SER A 74 -10.65 -21.86 -21.04
N ASN A 75 -11.35 -22.57 -21.92
CA ASN A 75 -10.74 -23.53 -22.85
C ASN A 75 -9.70 -22.88 -23.77
N SER A 76 -9.90 -21.63 -24.20
CA SER A 76 -9.04 -20.93 -25.16
C SER A 76 -7.63 -20.63 -24.63
N MET A 77 -7.46 -20.65 -23.31
CA MET A 77 -6.17 -20.47 -22.63
C MET A 77 -5.16 -21.62 -22.86
N ASP A 78 -5.59 -22.73 -23.47
CA ASP A 78 -4.72 -23.81 -23.98
C ASP A 78 -4.11 -23.52 -25.38
N GLU A 79 -4.50 -22.43 -26.00
CA GLU A 79 -3.97 -21.99 -27.29
C GLU A 79 -2.63 -21.26 -27.15
N SER A 80 -1.91 -21.15 -28.25
CA SER A 80 -0.81 -20.20 -28.43
C SER A 80 -1.35 -18.84 -28.89
N ALA A 81 -0.48 -17.83 -28.98
CA ALA A 81 -0.88 -16.52 -29.48
C ALA A 81 -1.40 -16.52 -30.94
N SER A 82 -1.18 -17.61 -31.68
CA SER A 82 -1.70 -17.79 -33.04
C SER A 82 -3.12 -18.38 -33.09
N GLY A 83 -3.71 -18.74 -31.95
CA GLY A 83 -4.97 -19.49 -31.83
C GLY A 83 -4.81 -21.01 -31.92
N ALA A 84 -3.65 -21.51 -32.37
CA ALA A 84 -3.40 -22.94 -32.44
C ALA A 84 -3.32 -23.56 -31.05
N ALA A 85 -3.97 -24.72 -30.86
CA ALA A 85 -3.93 -25.47 -29.60
C ALA A 85 -2.53 -26.03 -29.34
N VAL A 86 -1.97 -25.72 -28.16
CA VAL A 86 -0.63 -26.20 -27.73
C VAL A 86 -0.65 -26.85 -26.35
N GLY A 87 -1.73 -26.66 -25.59
CA GLY A 87 -1.99 -27.28 -24.29
C GLY A 87 -1.43 -26.49 -23.11
N SER A 88 -2.14 -26.56 -21.99
CA SER A 88 -1.84 -25.88 -20.72
C SER A 88 -0.41 -26.04 -20.17
N ASN A 89 0.35 -27.08 -20.55
CA ASN A 89 1.74 -27.26 -20.09
C ASN A 89 2.78 -26.79 -21.12
N SER A 90 2.35 -26.31 -22.29
CA SER A 90 3.27 -25.77 -23.29
C SER A 90 3.74 -24.38 -22.87
N PRO A 91 5.05 -24.08 -22.96
CA PRO A 91 5.57 -22.74 -22.71
C PRO A 91 5.00 -21.69 -23.68
N ASP A 92 4.52 -22.13 -24.85
CA ASP A 92 3.91 -21.25 -25.86
C ASP A 92 2.42 -21.02 -25.62
N SER A 93 1.81 -21.69 -24.63
CA SER A 93 0.40 -21.50 -24.31
C SER A 93 0.16 -20.15 -23.65
N LYS A 94 -0.97 -19.53 -23.97
CA LYS A 94 -1.42 -18.27 -23.38
C LYS A 94 -1.47 -18.39 -21.85
N SER A 95 -1.95 -19.52 -21.33
CA SER A 95 -1.98 -19.75 -19.89
C SER A 95 -0.62 -19.87 -19.21
N GLN A 96 0.37 -20.56 -19.79
CA GLN A 96 1.70 -20.60 -19.19
C GLN A 96 2.36 -19.23 -19.19
N ILE A 97 2.24 -18.50 -20.30
CA ILE A 97 2.78 -17.14 -20.42
C ILE A 97 2.13 -16.23 -19.37
N ALA A 98 0.80 -16.21 -19.30
CA ALA A 98 0.05 -15.39 -18.35
C ALA A 98 0.43 -15.72 -16.90
N ARG A 99 0.41 -16.99 -16.51
CA ARG A 99 0.80 -17.44 -15.16
C ARG A 99 2.24 -17.05 -14.83
N GLY A 100 3.16 -17.22 -15.78
CA GLY A 100 4.58 -16.86 -15.62
C GLY A 100 4.79 -15.37 -15.37
N VAL A 101 4.12 -14.50 -16.14
CA VAL A 101 4.21 -13.05 -15.95
C VAL A 101 3.57 -12.62 -14.63
N VAL A 102 2.41 -13.18 -14.26
CA VAL A 102 1.78 -12.88 -12.96
C VAL A 102 2.69 -13.30 -11.80
N LYS A 103 3.29 -14.49 -11.84
CA LYS A 103 4.29 -14.93 -10.84
C LYS A 103 5.46 -13.96 -10.71
N LYS A 104 5.97 -13.44 -11.83
CA LYS A 104 7.02 -12.41 -11.84
C LYS A 104 6.55 -11.12 -11.14
N MET A 105 5.31 -10.68 -11.38
CA MET A 105 4.75 -9.50 -10.70
C MET A 105 4.63 -9.71 -9.19
N LEU A 106 4.18 -10.90 -8.75
CA LEU A 106 4.09 -11.23 -7.32
C LEU A 106 5.45 -11.13 -6.61
N GLY A 107 6.53 -11.59 -7.26
CA GLY A 107 7.88 -11.43 -6.74
C GLY A 107 8.34 -9.97 -6.70
N THR A 108 8.05 -9.22 -7.76
CA THR A 108 8.51 -7.82 -7.92
C THR A 108 7.84 -6.84 -6.95
N TYR A 109 6.56 -7.07 -6.64
CA TYR A 109 5.75 -6.19 -5.79
C TYR A 109 5.49 -6.76 -4.39
N SER A 110 6.25 -7.78 -3.99
CA SER A 110 6.21 -8.32 -2.63
C SER A 110 6.44 -7.21 -1.59
N GLY A 111 5.57 -7.17 -0.58
CA GLY A 111 5.56 -6.18 0.48
C GLY A 111 4.98 -4.81 0.08
N ARG A 112 4.56 -4.59 -1.17
CA ARG A 112 4.08 -3.28 -1.67
C ARG A 112 2.58 -3.18 -1.88
N MET A 113 1.87 -4.30 -1.88
CA MET A 113 0.42 -4.36 -2.11
C MET A 113 -0.20 -5.58 -1.43
N SER A 114 -1.53 -5.62 -1.39
CA SER A 114 -2.28 -6.82 -1.02
C SER A 114 -2.85 -7.45 -2.28
N VAL A 115 -2.65 -8.75 -2.49
CA VAL A 115 -3.07 -9.42 -3.74
C VAL A 115 -3.91 -10.65 -3.45
N GLY A 116 -5.00 -10.79 -4.19
CA GLY A 116 -5.82 -11.99 -4.26
C GLY A 116 -5.94 -12.49 -5.70
N LEU A 117 -6.47 -13.71 -5.87
CA LEU A 117 -6.63 -14.36 -7.17
C LEU A 117 -8.05 -14.93 -7.32
N MET A 118 -8.66 -14.58 -8.44
CA MET A 118 -9.95 -15.08 -8.90
C MET A 118 -9.80 -15.60 -10.33
N ALA A 119 -10.62 -16.57 -10.70
CA ALA A 119 -10.76 -17.04 -12.07
C ALA A 119 -12.25 -17.25 -12.39
N TYR A 120 -12.57 -17.69 -13.59
CA TYR A 120 -13.95 -18.02 -13.93
C TYR A 120 -14.37 -19.28 -13.18
N LYS A 121 -15.60 -19.25 -12.66
CA LYS A 121 -16.19 -20.44 -12.05
C LYS A 121 -16.43 -21.47 -13.15
N GLN A 122 -16.06 -22.71 -12.86
CA GLN A 122 -16.22 -23.84 -13.76
C GLN A 122 -17.21 -24.83 -13.19
N SER A 123 -17.94 -25.51 -14.07
CA SER A 123 -18.55 -26.79 -13.74
C SER A 123 -17.46 -27.85 -13.57
N PRO A 124 -17.72 -28.97 -12.88
CA PRO A 124 -16.71 -30.01 -12.67
C PRO A 124 -16.09 -30.48 -14.00
N PRO A 125 -14.79 -30.22 -14.25
CA PRO A 125 -14.17 -30.57 -15.51
C PRO A 125 -13.86 -32.07 -15.60
N ILE A 126 -13.80 -32.60 -16.81
CA ILE A 126 -13.41 -33.99 -17.09
C ILE A 126 -12.05 -34.05 -17.78
N ALA A 127 -11.34 -35.16 -17.58
CA ALA A 127 -10.05 -35.37 -18.24
C ALA A 127 -10.28 -35.75 -19.72
N GLY A 128 -9.63 -35.02 -20.63
CA GLY A 128 -9.77 -35.19 -22.08
C GLY A 128 -8.44 -35.17 -22.82
N TYR A 129 -8.55 -35.07 -24.14
CA TYR A 129 -7.44 -34.97 -25.08
C TYR A 129 -7.66 -33.74 -25.96
N LEU A 130 -6.64 -32.89 -26.02
CA LEU A 130 -6.61 -31.67 -26.80
C LEU A 130 -6.06 -31.96 -28.19
N HIS A 131 -6.69 -31.36 -29.19
CA HIS A 131 -6.24 -31.40 -30.58
C HIS A 131 -6.21 -29.99 -31.17
N ASN A 132 -5.22 -29.73 -32.02
CA ASN A 132 -5.19 -28.54 -32.87
C ASN A 132 -5.93 -28.83 -34.17
N SER A 133 -6.99 -28.08 -34.47
CA SER A 133 -7.89 -28.42 -35.58
C SER A 133 -8.05 -27.27 -36.58
N PRO A 134 -7.35 -27.33 -37.72
CA PRO A 134 -7.62 -26.45 -38.86
C PRO A 134 -9.00 -26.68 -39.47
N TYR A 135 -9.75 -25.59 -39.68
CA TYR A 135 -11.10 -25.59 -40.28
C TYR A 135 -11.08 -25.17 -41.74
N ASP A 136 -12.13 -25.57 -42.47
CA ASP A 136 -12.32 -25.35 -43.90
C ASP A 136 -11.02 -25.49 -44.70
N VAL A 137 -10.35 -26.62 -44.54
CA VAL A 137 -9.00 -26.80 -45.07
C VAL A 137 -8.99 -27.02 -46.59
N SER A 138 -7.86 -26.70 -47.21
CA SER A 138 -7.51 -27.14 -48.55
C SER A 138 -6.23 -27.97 -48.52
N TYR A 139 -6.15 -28.97 -49.39
CA TYR A 139 -4.95 -29.77 -49.66
C TYR A 139 -4.23 -29.33 -50.94
N ASN A 140 -4.84 -28.42 -51.71
CA ASN A 140 -4.30 -27.96 -52.98
C ASN A 140 -3.27 -26.82 -52.78
N PRO A 141 -1.99 -27.00 -53.15
CA PRO A 141 -0.97 -25.96 -52.98
C PRO A 141 -1.25 -24.67 -53.76
N SER A 142 -2.06 -24.70 -54.83
CA SER A 142 -2.43 -23.47 -55.55
C SER A 142 -3.30 -22.53 -54.73
N ASN A 143 -3.92 -23.02 -53.65
CA ASN A 143 -4.75 -22.23 -52.77
C ASN A 143 -3.95 -21.54 -51.67
N TYR A 144 -2.63 -21.78 -51.57
CA TYR A 144 -1.78 -21.19 -50.54
C TYR A 144 -1.23 -19.83 -50.97
N ASP A 145 -1.48 -18.81 -50.16
CA ASP A 145 -0.85 -17.51 -50.27
C ASP A 145 -0.55 -16.96 -48.87
N PRO A 146 0.71 -16.96 -48.41
CA PRO A 146 1.07 -16.47 -47.08
C PRO A 146 0.80 -14.97 -46.87
N SER A 147 0.61 -14.21 -47.96
CA SER A 147 0.28 -12.78 -47.93
C SER A 147 -1.23 -12.52 -47.88
N PHE A 148 -2.06 -13.55 -47.99
CA PHE A 148 -3.51 -13.42 -48.01
C PHE A 148 -4.06 -12.80 -46.71
N ALA A 149 -4.93 -11.80 -46.86
CA ALA A 149 -5.57 -11.06 -45.75
C ALA A 149 -7.10 -10.98 -45.88
N GLY A 150 -7.71 -11.82 -46.72
CA GLY A 150 -9.16 -11.84 -46.95
C GLY A 150 -9.92 -12.70 -45.93
N SER A 151 -11.19 -12.99 -46.26
CA SER A 151 -12.11 -13.75 -45.39
C SER A 151 -11.58 -15.13 -44.98
N ARG A 152 -11.87 -15.54 -43.73
CA ARG A 152 -11.59 -16.88 -43.20
C ARG A 152 -12.20 -18.00 -44.06
N ALA A 153 -13.38 -17.77 -44.64
CA ALA A 153 -14.09 -18.70 -45.52
C ALA A 153 -13.55 -18.76 -46.97
N SER A 154 -12.52 -17.97 -47.29
CA SER A 154 -11.96 -17.93 -48.65
C SER A 154 -11.36 -19.27 -49.06
N THR A 155 -11.43 -19.59 -50.37
CA THR A 155 -10.69 -20.71 -50.95
C THR A 155 -9.18 -20.53 -50.81
N THR A 156 -8.69 -19.28 -50.89
CA THR A 156 -7.28 -18.95 -50.63
C THR A 156 -6.99 -19.03 -49.14
N LYS A 157 -5.90 -19.70 -48.79
CA LYS A 157 -5.50 -20.05 -47.44
C LYS A 157 -4.15 -19.42 -47.11
N ARG A 158 -4.09 -18.76 -45.96
CA ARG A 158 -2.90 -18.03 -45.49
C ARG A 158 -1.87 -18.92 -44.82
N TYR A 159 -2.33 -19.88 -44.03
CA TYR A 159 -1.49 -20.72 -43.19
C TYR A 159 -1.34 -22.11 -43.78
N ARG A 160 -0.26 -22.79 -43.38
CA ARG A 160 -0.01 -24.18 -43.76
C ARG A 160 0.59 -24.95 -42.59
N GLN A 161 0.20 -26.22 -42.46
CA GLN A 161 0.76 -27.17 -41.51
C GLN A 161 1.20 -28.42 -42.26
N LEU A 162 2.38 -28.95 -41.96
CA LEU A 162 2.87 -30.19 -42.56
C LEU A 162 2.03 -31.36 -42.05
N LYS A 163 1.59 -32.24 -42.95
CA LYS A 163 0.91 -33.48 -42.56
C LYS A 163 1.91 -34.38 -41.83
N PRO A 164 1.56 -34.95 -40.66
CA PRO A 164 2.46 -35.84 -39.93
C PRO A 164 2.96 -36.99 -40.82
N GLY A 165 4.30 -37.18 -40.85
CA GLY A 165 4.93 -38.24 -41.62
C GLY A 165 4.90 -38.07 -43.15
N SER A 166 4.63 -36.87 -43.67
CA SER A 166 4.53 -36.59 -45.12
C SER A 166 5.32 -35.33 -45.51
N SER A 167 5.53 -35.14 -46.82
CA SER A 167 6.05 -33.90 -47.43
C SER A 167 4.93 -32.93 -47.88
N GLU A 168 3.68 -33.31 -47.69
CA GLU A 168 2.50 -32.55 -48.09
C GLU A 168 1.96 -31.67 -46.95
N TYR A 169 1.25 -30.60 -47.31
CA TYR A 169 0.68 -29.64 -46.36
C TYR A 169 -0.85 -29.68 -46.32
N VAL A 170 -1.40 -29.20 -45.21
CA VAL A 170 -2.78 -28.75 -45.06
C VAL A 170 -2.76 -27.23 -45.00
N TYR A 171 -3.60 -26.59 -45.81
CA TYR A 171 -3.70 -25.14 -45.92
C TYR A 171 -5.00 -24.65 -45.28
N TYR A 172 -4.93 -23.61 -44.47
CA TYR A 172 -6.06 -23.13 -43.68
C TYR A 172 -5.98 -21.61 -43.40
N ASN A 173 -7.08 -21.04 -42.93
CA ASN A 173 -7.12 -19.65 -42.44
C ASN A 173 -7.33 -19.55 -40.92
N ILE A 174 -7.87 -20.61 -40.30
CA ILE A 174 -8.11 -20.68 -38.87
C ILE A 174 -7.87 -22.11 -38.36
N ALA A 175 -7.29 -22.22 -37.18
CA ALA A 175 -7.15 -23.47 -36.45
C ALA A 175 -7.42 -23.20 -34.98
N LEU A 176 -8.32 -23.98 -34.38
CA LEU A 176 -8.75 -23.80 -32.99
C LEU A 176 -8.77 -25.15 -32.24
N PRO A 177 -8.86 -25.13 -30.90
CA PRO A 177 -8.94 -26.33 -30.08
C PRO A 177 -10.13 -27.24 -30.42
N PHE A 178 -9.86 -28.54 -30.39
CA PHE A 178 -10.89 -29.59 -30.34
C PHE A 178 -10.59 -30.53 -29.17
N TYR A 179 -11.64 -30.96 -28.48
CA TYR A 179 -11.53 -31.80 -27.29
C TYR A 179 -12.20 -33.15 -27.54
N SER A 180 -11.51 -34.23 -27.22
CA SER A 180 -12.05 -35.59 -27.30
C SER A 180 -11.89 -36.34 -25.97
N SER A 181 -12.76 -37.34 -25.76
CA SER A 181 -12.64 -38.31 -24.67
C SER A 181 -11.53 -39.35 -24.91
N ARG A 182 -10.96 -39.40 -26.13
CA ARG A 182 -9.91 -40.32 -26.54
C ARG A 182 -8.81 -39.58 -27.30
N ASN A 183 -7.63 -40.17 -27.35
CA ASN A 183 -6.59 -39.70 -28.27
C ASN A 183 -6.95 -40.16 -29.70
N GLU A 184 -7.50 -39.24 -30.50
CA GLU A 184 -7.89 -39.52 -31.89
C GLU A 184 -6.69 -39.54 -32.85
N GLY A 185 -5.47 -39.24 -32.38
CA GLY A 185 -4.28 -39.13 -33.21
C GLY A 185 -4.41 -38.01 -34.25
N THR A 186 -4.38 -38.37 -35.53
CA THR A 186 -4.59 -37.44 -36.65
C THR A 186 -5.89 -37.79 -37.36
N LEU A 187 -6.75 -36.78 -37.55
CA LEU A 187 -8.01 -36.90 -38.27
C LEU A 187 -8.00 -36.01 -39.51
N TYR A 188 -8.53 -36.55 -40.61
CA TYR A 188 -8.92 -35.81 -41.79
C TYR A 188 -10.40 -36.05 -42.04
N CYS A 189 -11.21 -35.01 -41.89
CA CYS A 189 -12.66 -35.11 -41.87
C CYS A 189 -13.28 -34.43 -43.09
N TYR A 190 -14.38 -34.99 -43.59
CA TYR A 190 -15.13 -34.43 -44.69
C TYR A 190 -16.64 -34.50 -44.42
N SER A 191 -17.35 -33.40 -44.67
CA SER A 191 -18.81 -33.35 -44.72
C SER A 191 -19.29 -32.88 -46.09
N GLY A 192 -20.30 -33.57 -46.61
CA GLY A 192 -20.95 -33.20 -47.86
C GLY A 192 -21.92 -32.02 -47.71
N THR A 193 -22.38 -31.76 -46.49
CA THR A 193 -23.42 -30.79 -46.15
C THR A 193 -22.86 -29.52 -45.51
N ALA A 194 -21.70 -29.61 -44.86
CA ALA A 194 -21.12 -28.47 -44.15
C ALA A 194 -20.74 -27.32 -45.08
N SER A 195 -20.78 -26.11 -44.56
CA SER A 195 -20.30 -24.91 -45.24
C SER A 195 -19.90 -23.85 -44.24
N PHE A 196 -18.64 -23.44 -44.31
CA PHE A 196 -18.02 -22.65 -43.26
C PHE A 196 -18.82 -21.37 -42.93
N ASP A 197 -19.35 -21.32 -41.71
CA ASP A 197 -20.03 -20.18 -41.09
C ASP A 197 -21.05 -19.48 -42.01
N ASN A 198 -21.98 -20.25 -42.57
CA ASN A 198 -22.97 -19.76 -43.54
C ASN A 198 -24.15 -18.99 -42.91
N GLY A 199 -24.19 -18.88 -41.57
CA GLY A 199 -25.25 -18.23 -40.79
C GLY A 199 -26.51 -19.06 -40.56
N SER A 200 -26.48 -20.37 -40.85
CA SER A 200 -27.64 -21.27 -40.72
C SER A 200 -27.68 -22.02 -39.39
N GLU A 201 -26.52 -22.20 -38.75
CA GLU A 201 -26.35 -22.88 -37.47
C GLU A 201 -26.70 -21.94 -36.30
N ARG A 202 -27.30 -22.49 -35.24
CA ARG A 202 -27.60 -21.77 -34.00
C ARG A 202 -27.08 -22.53 -32.80
N TYR A 203 -26.30 -21.89 -31.94
CA TYR A 203 -25.90 -22.50 -30.67
C TYR A 203 -26.95 -22.23 -29.58
N PRO A 204 -27.36 -23.22 -28.76
CA PRO A 204 -26.88 -24.62 -28.70
C PRO A 204 -27.66 -25.61 -29.59
N GLY A 205 -28.62 -25.14 -30.40
CA GLY A 205 -29.64 -25.97 -31.06
C GLY A 205 -29.29 -26.63 -32.40
N GLY A 206 -28.15 -26.32 -33.01
CA GLY A 206 -27.78 -26.79 -34.35
C GLY A 206 -28.57 -26.10 -35.48
N PRO A 207 -28.67 -26.71 -36.68
CA PRO A 207 -28.24 -28.06 -37.05
C PRO A 207 -26.71 -28.26 -36.98
N TRP A 208 -26.25 -29.48 -36.69
CA TRP A 208 -24.83 -29.83 -36.68
C TRP A 208 -24.50 -30.78 -37.83
N ASP A 209 -23.39 -30.52 -38.53
CA ASP A 209 -22.93 -31.42 -39.59
C ASP A 209 -22.33 -32.71 -39.07
N THR A 210 -22.49 -33.77 -39.86
CA THR A 210 -21.82 -35.06 -39.65
C THR A 210 -20.65 -35.20 -40.62
N TYR A 211 -19.48 -35.51 -40.08
CA TYR A 211 -18.23 -35.65 -40.83
C TYR A 211 -17.77 -37.10 -40.81
N GLY A 212 -17.44 -37.63 -41.99
CA GLY A 212 -16.67 -38.87 -42.09
C GLY A 212 -15.19 -38.57 -41.88
N CYS A 213 -14.57 -39.17 -40.87
CA CYS A 213 -13.17 -38.92 -40.50
C CYS A 213 -12.26 -40.12 -40.79
N TYR A 214 -11.04 -39.80 -41.21
CA TYR A 214 -10.05 -40.75 -41.72
C TYR A 214 -8.69 -40.50 -41.07
N SER A 215 -7.92 -41.56 -40.84
CA SER A 215 -6.57 -41.48 -40.27
C SER A 215 -5.53 -40.94 -41.26
N ASN A 216 -5.80 -41.03 -42.56
CA ASN A 216 -4.84 -40.69 -43.60
C ASN A 216 -5.47 -39.87 -44.74
N LYS A 217 -4.70 -38.90 -45.24
CA LYS A 217 -5.03 -38.10 -46.42
C LYS A 217 -3.78 -37.86 -47.28
N SER A 218 -3.64 -38.65 -48.34
CA SER A 218 -2.58 -38.46 -49.35
C SER A 218 -3.02 -37.54 -50.48
N GLY A 219 -2.05 -37.00 -51.21
CA GLY A 219 -2.28 -36.15 -52.36
C GLY A 219 -2.76 -34.74 -52.00
N SER A 220 -2.78 -33.91 -53.03
CA SER A 220 -3.18 -32.50 -52.99
C SER A 220 -4.62 -32.23 -53.41
N SER A 221 -5.41 -33.29 -53.68
CA SER A 221 -6.81 -33.13 -54.11
C SER A 221 -7.72 -32.72 -52.96
N ASP A 222 -8.61 -31.79 -53.27
CA ASP A 222 -9.71 -31.31 -52.44
C ASP A 222 -11.02 -32.10 -52.63
N GLY A 223 -10.97 -33.18 -53.43
CA GLY A 223 -12.13 -34.03 -53.74
C GLY A 223 -12.69 -34.77 -52.53
N ALA A 224 -13.99 -35.11 -52.60
CA ALA A 224 -14.69 -35.86 -51.57
C ALA A 224 -14.12 -37.29 -51.41
N PRO A 225 -14.21 -37.92 -50.23
CA PRO A 225 -13.85 -39.32 -50.04
C PRO A 225 -14.49 -40.24 -51.08
N GLY A 226 -13.71 -41.16 -51.65
CA GLY A 226 -14.14 -42.04 -52.74
C GLY A 226 -14.02 -41.44 -54.15
N SER A 227 -13.77 -40.13 -54.29
CA SER A 227 -13.46 -39.51 -55.59
C SER A 227 -12.05 -39.88 -56.06
N SER A 228 -11.86 -39.95 -57.37
CA SER A 228 -10.54 -40.24 -57.96
C SER A 228 -9.48 -39.24 -57.47
N GLY A 229 -8.37 -39.76 -56.94
CA GLY A 229 -7.26 -38.95 -56.42
C GLY A 229 -7.51 -38.23 -55.09
N ALA A 230 -8.67 -38.43 -54.43
CA ALA A 230 -8.99 -37.76 -53.16
C ALA A 230 -8.08 -38.19 -51.99
N GLY A 231 -7.61 -39.45 -51.99
CA GLY A 231 -6.56 -39.91 -51.09
C GLY A 231 -6.95 -40.09 -49.61
N TYR A 232 -8.23 -40.10 -49.26
CA TYR A 232 -8.71 -40.44 -47.91
C TYR A 232 -8.66 -41.96 -47.68
N THR A 233 -7.97 -42.42 -46.63
CA THR A 233 -7.88 -43.85 -46.27
C THR A 233 -7.88 -44.07 -44.76
N GLY A 234 -8.20 -45.30 -44.34
CA GLY A 234 -8.28 -45.67 -42.92
C GLY A 234 -9.41 -44.92 -42.19
N PHE A 235 -10.64 -45.14 -42.63
CA PHE A 235 -11.85 -44.58 -42.03
C PHE A 235 -11.92 -44.94 -40.54
N ILE A 236 -12.17 -43.93 -39.71
CA ILE A 236 -12.21 -44.05 -38.25
C ILE A 236 -13.67 -44.08 -37.77
N GLY A 237 -14.50 -43.18 -38.30
CA GLY A 237 -15.89 -43.06 -37.88
C GLY A 237 -16.55 -41.78 -38.37
N ASN A 238 -17.83 -41.63 -38.02
CA ASN A 238 -18.58 -40.41 -38.23
C ASN A 238 -18.62 -39.60 -36.94
N TYR A 239 -18.34 -38.30 -37.04
CA TYR A 239 -18.26 -37.39 -35.92
C TYR A 239 -19.15 -36.17 -36.16
N ALA A 240 -19.72 -35.64 -35.08
CA ALA A 240 -20.27 -34.30 -35.04
C ALA A 240 -19.36 -33.43 -34.18
N PHE A 241 -19.10 -32.20 -34.63
CA PHE A 241 -18.29 -31.23 -33.91
C PHE A 241 -19.19 -30.14 -33.35
N SER A 242 -18.86 -29.65 -32.15
CA SER A 242 -19.57 -28.57 -31.48
C SER A 242 -18.61 -27.42 -31.22
N PRO A 243 -19.06 -26.16 -31.30
CA PRO A 243 -18.22 -25.01 -31.02
C PRO A 243 -17.77 -25.00 -29.56
N THR A 244 -16.53 -24.59 -29.36
CA THR A 244 -15.86 -24.41 -28.07
C THR A 244 -15.77 -22.92 -27.72
N ASP A 245 -15.10 -22.57 -26.63
CA ASP A 245 -15.00 -21.20 -26.14
C ASP A 245 -14.55 -20.18 -27.21
N SER A 246 -13.42 -20.44 -27.89
CA SER A 246 -12.91 -19.58 -28.96
C SER A 246 -13.83 -19.51 -30.18
N ASP A 247 -14.53 -20.60 -30.49
CA ASP A 247 -15.50 -20.64 -31.58
C ASP A 247 -16.70 -19.75 -31.26
N LEU A 248 -17.27 -19.93 -30.07
CA LEU A 248 -18.41 -19.16 -29.56
C LEU A 248 -18.07 -17.66 -29.45
N ALA A 249 -16.90 -17.33 -28.93
CA ALA A 249 -16.41 -15.95 -28.81
C ALA A 249 -16.26 -15.25 -30.17
N GLN A 250 -15.95 -16.01 -31.23
CA GLN A 250 -15.78 -15.50 -32.60
C GLN A 250 -17.01 -15.76 -33.50
N ASN A 251 -18.11 -16.24 -32.92
CA ASN A 251 -19.33 -16.65 -33.62
C ASN A 251 -19.04 -17.59 -34.80
N ILE A 252 -18.23 -18.62 -34.57
CA ILE A 252 -17.95 -19.71 -35.52
C ILE A 252 -18.82 -20.89 -35.12
N LEU A 253 -19.85 -21.18 -35.91
CA LEU A 253 -20.79 -22.27 -35.60
C LEU A 253 -20.74 -23.44 -36.59
N ASP A 254 -20.07 -23.28 -37.75
CA ASP A 254 -19.81 -24.31 -38.77
C ASP A 254 -18.32 -24.30 -39.16
N PHE A 255 -17.74 -25.49 -39.32
CA PHE A 255 -16.30 -25.72 -39.48
C PHE A 255 -15.85 -26.00 -40.93
N GLY A 256 -16.76 -25.89 -41.90
CA GLY A 256 -16.51 -26.05 -43.33
C GLY A 256 -16.44 -27.49 -43.81
N ARG A 257 -16.35 -27.69 -45.12
CA ARG A 257 -16.48 -29.03 -45.74
C ARG A 257 -15.38 -30.00 -45.37
N ARG A 258 -14.21 -29.49 -45.00
CA ARG A 258 -12.99 -30.25 -44.77
C ARG A 258 -12.34 -29.74 -43.51
N MET A 259 -11.96 -30.65 -42.62
CA MET A 259 -11.21 -30.33 -41.41
C MET A 259 -10.01 -31.26 -41.30
N ALA A 260 -8.97 -30.78 -40.64
CA ALA A 260 -7.91 -31.63 -40.11
C ALA A 260 -7.85 -31.46 -38.59
N SER A 261 -7.38 -32.47 -37.87
CA SER A 261 -7.21 -32.40 -36.43
C SER A 261 -5.99 -33.22 -36.00
N TYR A 262 -5.18 -32.67 -35.10
CA TYR A 262 -3.91 -33.26 -34.69
C TYR A 262 -3.82 -33.29 -33.17
N TYR A 263 -3.56 -34.47 -32.60
CA TYR A 263 -3.37 -34.63 -31.16
C TYR A 263 -2.23 -33.76 -30.64
N VAL A 264 -2.47 -33.07 -29.52
CA VAL A 264 -1.53 -32.17 -28.85
C VAL A 264 -1.13 -32.72 -27.48
N SER A 265 -2.07 -32.81 -26.55
CA SER A 265 -1.79 -33.18 -25.16
C SER A 265 -3.03 -33.68 -24.41
N ARG A 266 -2.82 -34.16 -23.18
CA ARG A 266 -3.90 -34.26 -22.19
C ARG A 266 -4.34 -32.87 -21.75
N THR A 267 -5.63 -32.70 -21.43
CA THR A 267 -6.18 -31.44 -20.90
C THR A 267 -7.44 -31.70 -20.07
N TRP A 268 -7.87 -30.70 -19.30
CA TRP A 268 -9.18 -30.66 -18.68
C TRP A 268 -10.20 -30.06 -19.65
N TYR A 269 -11.44 -30.51 -19.59
CA TYR A 269 -12.49 -30.03 -20.48
C TYR A 269 -13.83 -29.94 -19.79
N VAL A 270 -14.52 -28.83 -20.06
CA VAL A 270 -15.97 -28.67 -19.94
C VAL A 270 -16.38 -27.62 -20.97
N ASN A 271 -17.56 -27.74 -21.56
CA ASN A 271 -18.04 -26.80 -22.59
C ASN A 271 -19.23 -25.98 -22.11
N ASP A 272 -19.19 -25.62 -20.84
CA ASP A 272 -20.10 -24.71 -20.18
C ASP A 272 -19.33 -23.93 -19.11
N SER A 273 -19.93 -22.86 -18.58
CA SER A 273 -19.50 -22.21 -17.35
C SER A 273 -20.74 -21.75 -16.58
N PRO A 274 -20.79 -21.84 -15.25
CA PRO A 274 -21.90 -21.35 -14.43
C PRO A 274 -22.10 -19.81 -14.39
N GLY A 275 -21.35 -19.05 -15.19
CA GLY A 275 -21.53 -17.60 -15.36
C GLY A 275 -20.85 -16.67 -14.33
N ARG A 276 -20.47 -17.17 -13.15
CA ARG A 276 -19.88 -16.35 -12.05
C ARG A 276 -18.37 -16.52 -11.97
N GLY A 277 -17.73 -15.79 -11.05
CA GLY A 277 -16.32 -15.97 -10.70
C GLY A 277 -16.12 -16.96 -9.55
N TYR A 278 -14.90 -17.49 -9.41
CA TYR A 278 -14.46 -18.28 -8.26
C TYR A 278 -13.22 -17.66 -7.61
N LEU A 279 -13.34 -17.27 -6.34
CA LEU A 279 -12.23 -16.72 -5.55
C LEU A 279 -11.30 -17.84 -5.10
N HIS A 280 -10.16 -18.01 -5.77
CA HIS A 280 -9.17 -19.03 -5.42
C HIS A 280 -8.33 -18.68 -4.20
N THR A 281 -8.01 -17.39 -4.03
CA THR A 281 -7.19 -16.91 -2.91
C THR A 281 -7.66 -15.52 -2.53
N PRO A 282 -8.19 -15.33 -1.30
CA PRO A 282 -8.59 -14.02 -0.82
C PRO A 282 -7.41 -13.02 -0.81
N ILE A 283 -7.73 -11.74 -0.97
CA ILE A 283 -6.77 -10.64 -0.86
C ILE A 283 -6.22 -10.62 0.56
N LYS A 284 -4.91 -10.76 0.67
CA LYS A 284 -4.11 -10.58 1.89
C LYS A 284 -2.84 -9.79 1.53
N PRO A 285 -2.13 -9.20 2.52
CA PRO A 285 -0.84 -8.56 2.26
C PRO A 285 0.09 -9.51 1.50
N LEU A 286 0.70 -9.02 0.43
CA LEU A 286 1.59 -9.81 -0.41
C LEU A 286 2.93 -10.00 0.28
N ASP A 287 3.00 -10.90 1.25
CA ASP A 287 4.23 -11.38 1.87
C ASP A 287 4.70 -12.71 1.23
N ALA A 288 5.76 -13.31 1.76
CA ALA A 288 6.28 -14.58 1.25
C ALA A 288 5.25 -15.72 1.33
N THR A 289 4.37 -15.72 2.34
CA THR A 289 3.33 -16.74 2.54
C THR A 289 2.25 -16.59 1.48
N GLN A 290 1.74 -15.37 1.31
CA GLN A 290 0.72 -15.07 0.31
C GLN A 290 1.25 -15.29 -1.11
N ALA A 291 2.49 -14.87 -1.38
CA ALA A 291 3.13 -15.11 -2.67
C ALA A 291 3.27 -16.61 -2.99
N ALA A 292 3.58 -17.45 -1.99
CA ALA A 292 3.65 -18.90 -2.17
C ALA A 292 2.27 -19.52 -2.46
N LEU A 293 1.22 -19.08 -1.77
CA LEU A 293 -0.16 -19.52 -2.02
C LEU A 293 -0.63 -19.19 -3.43
N LEU A 294 -0.43 -17.93 -3.84
CA LEU A 294 -0.76 -17.46 -5.19
C LEU A 294 0.07 -18.20 -6.24
N SER A 295 1.37 -18.39 -6.01
CA SER A 295 2.26 -19.09 -6.94
C SER A 295 1.85 -20.55 -7.16
N ALA A 296 1.44 -21.25 -6.11
CA ALA A 296 0.92 -22.62 -6.21
C ALA A 296 -0.38 -22.71 -7.02
N LYS A 297 -1.23 -21.68 -6.96
CA LYS A 297 -2.43 -21.57 -7.81
C LYS A 297 -2.10 -21.22 -9.27
N LEU A 298 -0.97 -20.58 -9.52
CA LEU A 298 -0.48 -20.24 -10.85
C LEU A 298 0.41 -21.34 -11.46
N ASP A 299 0.55 -22.50 -10.83
CA ASP A 299 1.19 -23.66 -11.46
C ASP A 299 0.33 -24.22 -12.60
N CYS A 300 0.96 -24.96 -13.52
CA CYS A 300 0.25 -25.78 -14.50
C CYS A 300 -0.66 -26.79 -13.78
N ASN A 301 -1.86 -27.05 -14.30
CA ASN A 301 -2.72 -28.15 -13.86
C ASN A 301 -3.36 -28.82 -15.09
N ILE A 302 -2.97 -30.06 -15.35
CA ILE A 302 -3.52 -30.92 -16.39
C ILE A 302 -3.76 -32.32 -15.81
N PRO A 303 -4.59 -33.18 -16.43
CA PRO A 303 -4.79 -34.54 -15.96
C PRO A 303 -3.46 -35.26 -15.73
N ASP A 304 -3.44 -36.09 -14.69
CA ASP A 304 -2.28 -36.91 -14.30
C ASP A 304 -1.10 -36.11 -13.69
N ASN A 305 -1.18 -34.77 -13.63
CA ASN A 305 -0.23 -33.85 -12.98
C ASN A 305 1.26 -34.16 -13.25
N PRO A 306 1.70 -34.28 -14.52
CA PRO A 306 3.11 -34.51 -14.82
C PRO A 306 3.94 -33.29 -14.43
N ALA A 307 5.13 -33.50 -13.85
CA ALA A 307 6.02 -32.39 -13.51
C ALA A 307 6.33 -31.52 -14.75
N PRO A 308 6.27 -30.18 -14.66
CA PRO A 308 6.15 -29.36 -13.45
C PRO A 308 4.70 -29.02 -13.00
N CYS A 309 3.67 -29.61 -13.60
CA CYS A 309 2.27 -29.38 -13.23
C CYS A 309 1.94 -29.95 -11.84
N THR A 310 0.95 -29.33 -11.17
CA THR A 310 0.48 -29.71 -9.84
C THR A 310 -1.05 -29.74 -9.80
N ASP A 311 -1.60 -30.47 -8.83
CA ASP A 311 -3.04 -30.55 -8.58
C ASP A 311 -3.61 -29.25 -7.97
N LYS A 312 -2.74 -28.31 -7.57
CA LYS A 312 -3.13 -27.06 -6.93
C LYS A 312 -3.44 -25.95 -7.93
N GLY A 313 -2.83 -26.01 -9.11
CA GLY A 313 -2.92 -24.98 -10.14
C GLY A 313 -4.35 -24.77 -10.65
N ILE A 314 -4.63 -23.59 -11.17
CA ILE A 314 -5.89 -23.30 -11.86
C ILE A 314 -5.98 -24.16 -13.12
N ILE A 315 -7.15 -24.75 -13.30
CA ILE A 315 -7.50 -25.58 -14.45
C ILE A 315 -8.01 -24.67 -15.57
N ASN A 316 -7.49 -24.85 -16.79
CA ASN A 316 -8.10 -24.27 -17.98
C ASN A 316 -9.23 -25.18 -18.45
N ALA A 317 -10.47 -24.71 -18.38
CA ALA A 317 -11.66 -25.40 -18.85
C ALA A 317 -12.86 -24.43 -18.91
N GLY A 318 -13.84 -24.73 -19.75
CA GLY A 318 -15.10 -23.99 -19.77
C GLY A 318 -15.10 -22.76 -20.68
N LEU A 319 -16.17 -21.99 -20.51
CA LEU A 319 -16.48 -20.77 -21.25
C LEU A 319 -16.04 -19.51 -20.49
N THR A 320 -16.18 -18.34 -21.12
CA THR A 320 -15.68 -17.03 -20.67
C THR A 320 -16.81 -16.12 -20.16
N PRO A 321 -17.21 -16.22 -18.87
CA PRO A 321 -18.28 -15.43 -18.27
C PRO A 321 -17.78 -14.10 -17.65
N MET A 322 -17.32 -13.17 -18.49
CA MET A 322 -16.71 -11.92 -18.02
C MET A 322 -17.64 -11.09 -17.14
N GLU A 323 -18.91 -10.92 -17.53
CA GLU A 323 -19.91 -10.14 -16.77
C GLU A 323 -20.07 -10.67 -15.34
N GLY A 324 -20.43 -11.95 -15.20
CA GLY A 324 -20.74 -12.49 -13.88
C GLY A 324 -19.50 -12.64 -13.01
N THR A 325 -18.30 -12.80 -13.58
CA THR A 325 -17.04 -12.76 -12.83
C THR A 325 -16.77 -11.38 -12.22
N LEU A 326 -16.96 -10.30 -13.00
CA LEU A 326 -16.85 -8.94 -12.47
C LEU A 326 -17.92 -8.64 -11.40
N LEU A 327 -19.12 -9.22 -11.53
CA LEU A 327 -20.13 -9.14 -10.48
C LEU A 327 -19.73 -9.92 -9.22
N THR A 328 -19.07 -11.07 -9.33
CA THR A 328 -18.50 -11.76 -8.15
C THR A 328 -17.41 -10.92 -7.49
N ALA A 329 -16.53 -10.28 -8.27
CA ALA A 329 -15.54 -9.35 -7.73
C ALA A 329 -16.19 -8.17 -7.00
N LYS A 330 -17.29 -7.63 -7.54
CA LYS A 330 -18.09 -6.58 -6.90
C LYS A 330 -18.62 -7.03 -5.54
N ASP A 331 -19.23 -8.20 -5.48
CA ASP A 331 -19.77 -8.76 -4.23
C ASP A 331 -18.65 -9.02 -3.21
N TYR A 332 -17.47 -9.42 -3.69
CA TYR A 332 -16.30 -9.60 -2.85
C TYR A 332 -15.80 -8.29 -2.23
N PHE A 333 -15.62 -7.24 -3.02
CA PHE A 333 -15.20 -5.92 -2.50
C PHE A 333 -16.27 -5.24 -1.65
N ALA A 334 -17.56 -5.53 -1.89
CA ALA A 334 -18.67 -5.03 -1.08
C ALA A 334 -18.82 -5.75 0.27
N GLY A 335 -18.08 -6.84 0.52
CA GLY A 335 -18.22 -7.63 1.74
C GLY A 335 -19.44 -8.55 1.74
N SER A 336 -20.10 -8.77 0.59
CA SER A 336 -21.36 -9.52 0.46
C SER A 336 -21.20 -10.90 -0.17
N LEU A 337 -20.02 -11.26 -0.69
CA LEU A 337 -19.75 -12.63 -1.16
C LEU A 337 -19.93 -13.64 -0.01
N SER A 338 -20.86 -14.59 -0.19
CA SER A 338 -21.24 -15.56 0.86
C SER A 338 -21.32 -17.01 0.37
N ARG A 339 -21.17 -17.22 -0.94
CA ARG A 339 -21.38 -18.49 -1.62
C ARG A 339 -20.11 -19.33 -1.66
N ALA A 340 -20.13 -20.52 -1.04
CA ALA A 340 -18.99 -21.44 -1.05
C ALA A 340 -18.60 -21.88 -2.47
N ASP A 341 -19.58 -22.02 -3.36
CA ASP A 341 -19.37 -22.35 -4.77
C ASP A 341 -18.85 -21.17 -5.62
N GLU A 342 -18.64 -20.00 -5.01
CA GLU A 342 -17.91 -18.85 -5.58
C GLU A 342 -16.57 -18.60 -4.85
N GLY A 343 -16.13 -19.55 -4.01
CA GLY A 343 -14.85 -19.48 -3.27
C GLY A 343 -14.92 -18.80 -1.91
N TYR A 344 -16.12 -18.54 -1.37
CA TYR A 344 -16.27 -18.03 -0.01
C TYR A 344 -15.81 -19.06 1.04
N THR A 345 -15.04 -18.59 2.01
CA THR A 345 -14.66 -19.31 3.22
C THR A 345 -14.71 -18.37 4.43
N ALA A 346 -14.62 -18.90 5.65
CA ALA A 346 -14.59 -18.07 6.87
C ALA A 346 -13.40 -17.09 6.93
N THR A 347 -12.34 -17.29 6.14
CA THR A 347 -11.15 -16.44 6.11
C THR A 347 -11.16 -15.40 4.98
N THR A 348 -12.20 -15.41 4.14
CA THR A 348 -12.40 -14.48 3.02
C THR A 348 -12.42 -13.02 3.50
N TYR A 349 -12.95 -12.78 4.69
CA TYR A 349 -13.03 -11.46 5.33
C TYR A 349 -12.31 -11.43 6.69
N PRO A 350 -11.96 -10.23 7.20
CA PRO A 350 -12.05 -8.93 6.52
C PRO A 350 -11.03 -8.79 5.38
N LEU A 351 -11.34 -7.90 4.44
CA LEU A 351 -10.35 -7.39 3.49
C LEU A 351 -9.28 -6.60 4.27
N PRO A 352 -8.01 -6.58 3.81
CA PRO A 352 -7.00 -5.71 4.40
C PRO A 352 -7.49 -4.25 4.39
N VAL A 353 -7.51 -3.64 5.57
CA VAL A 353 -7.90 -2.24 5.75
C VAL A 353 -6.79 -1.37 5.16
N THR A 354 -7.14 -0.59 4.15
CA THR A 354 -6.20 0.27 3.43
C THR A 354 -6.82 1.66 3.25
N CYS A 355 -5.99 2.71 3.32
CA CYS A 355 -6.39 4.06 2.88
C CYS A 355 -6.07 4.27 1.38
N ALA A 356 -5.48 3.27 0.70
CA ALA A 356 -5.28 3.25 -0.74
C ALA A 356 -6.53 2.72 -1.49
N LYS A 357 -6.58 2.93 -2.80
CA LYS A 357 -7.68 2.48 -3.67
C LYS A 357 -7.68 0.95 -3.87
N ASN A 358 -8.85 0.43 -4.22
CA ASN A 358 -9.04 -0.98 -4.59
C ASN A 358 -9.01 -1.15 -6.11
N TYR A 359 -8.46 -2.25 -6.59
CA TYR A 359 -8.30 -2.53 -8.01
C TYR A 359 -8.67 -3.95 -8.39
N VAL A 360 -9.24 -4.10 -9.58
CA VAL A 360 -9.35 -5.36 -10.31
C VAL A 360 -8.43 -5.29 -11.53
N ILE A 361 -7.67 -6.34 -11.78
CA ILE A 361 -6.93 -6.53 -13.03
C ILE A 361 -7.55 -7.73 -13.73
N LEU A 362 -8.29 -7.49 -14.81
CA LEU A 362 -8.88 -8.51 -15.66
C LEU A 362 -7.91 -8.84 -16.80
N LEU A 363 -7.31 -10.02 -16.76
CA LEU A 363 -6.49 -10.58 -17.83
C LEU A 363 -7.28 -11.65 -18.55
N THR A 364 -7.63 -11.39 -19.81
CA THR A 364 -8.40 -12.32 -20.66
C THR A 364 -7.78 -12.42 -22.04
N ASP A 365 -7.90 -13.60 -22.65
CA ASP A 365 -7.45 -13.87 -24.01
C ASP A 365 -8.59 -13.96 -25.02
N GLY A 366 -9.82 -13.67 -24.60
CA GLY A 366 -11.01 -13.90 -25.39
C GLY A 366 -12.11 -12.86 -25.20
N MET A 367 -13.17 -13.06 -25.96
CA MET A 367 -14.44 -12.33 -25.81
C MET A 367 -15.40 -13.17 -24.98
N PRO A 368 -16.43 -12.57 -24.33
CA PRO A 368 -17.42 -13.35 -23.62
C PRO A 368 -18.07 -14.40 -24.54
N SER A 369 -18.14 -15.64 -24.08
CA SER A 369 -18.79 -16.77 -24.78
C SER A 369 -20.03 -17.29 -24.04
N THR A 370 -20.25 -16.84 -22.81
CA THR A 370 -21.47 -17.11 -22.02
C THR A 370 -21.83 -15.90 -21.15
N ASP A 371 -23.09 -15.82 -20.68
CA ASP A 371 -23.54 -14.73 -19.82
C ASP A 371 -23.28 -14.97 -18.31
N LYS A 372 -23.72 -14.04 -17.47
CA LYS A 372 -23.54 -14.11 -16.00
C LYS A 372 -24.20 -15.31 -15.31
N ASP A 373 -25.14 -15.99 -15.95
CA ASP A 373 -25.85 -17.16 -15.44
C ASP A 373 -25.38 -18.46 -16.12
N GLY A 374 -24.43 -18.35 -17.07
CA GLY A 374 -23.92 -19.46 -17.85
C GLY A 374 -24.75 -19.79 -19.09
N ALA A 375 -25.68 -18.92 -19.48
CA ALA A 375 -26.50 -19.13 -20.66
C ALA A 375 -25.76 -18.75 -21.95
N PRO A 376 -25.99 -19.49 -23.05
CA PRO A 376 -25.44 -19.18 -24.36
C PRO A 376 -25.68 -17.73 -24.79
N LEU A 377 -24.66 -17.08 -25.33
CA LEU A 377 -24.78 -15.74 -25.89
C LEU A 377 -25.34 -15.78 -27.31
N THR A 378 -26.24 -14.83 -27.60
CA THR A 378 -26.78 -14.61 -28.94
C THR A 378 -26.02 -13.52 -29.71
N ASP A 379 -25.27 -12.66 -29.01
CA ASP A 379 -24.42 -11.61 -29.57
C ASP A 379 -23.25 -11.28 -28.61
N PRO A 380 -22.00 -11.58 -28.98
CA PRO A 380 -20.82 -11.22 -28.20
C PRO A 380 -20.66 -9.71 -27.94
N ALA A 381 -21.14 -8.83 -28.83
CA ALA A 381 -21.06 -7.38 -28.65
C ALA A 381 -22.00 -6.88 -27.53
N ALA A 382 -23.19 -7.48 -27.41
CA ALA A 382 -24.10 -7.25 -26.29
C ALA A 382 -23.49 -7.70 -24.96
N ALA A 383 -22.76 -8.82 -24.96
CA ALA A 383 -22.10 -9.35 -23.76
C ALA A 383 -20.98 -8.44 -23.23
N ILE A 384 -20.18 -7.84 -24.11
CA ILE A 384 -19.18 -6.82 -23.71
C ILE A 384 -19.85 -5.61 -23.05
N THR A 385 -21.00 -5.18 -23.56
CA THR A 385 -21.73 -4.05 -22.95
C THR A 385 -22.17 -4.39 -21.52
N LYS A 386 -22.59 -5.63 -21.27
CA LYS A 386 -22.93 -6.08 -19.92
C LYS A 386 -21.69 -6.21 -19.01
N ALA A 387 -20.57 -6.71 -19.53
CA ALA A 387 -19.31 -6.73 -18.79
C ALA A 387 -18.84 -5.30 -18.42
N ALA A 388 -19.00 -4.33 -19.32
CA ALA A 388 -18.74 -2.92 -19.03
C ALA A 388 -19.68 -2.38 -17.94
N ALA A 389 -20.97 -2.75 -17.94
CA ALA A 389 -21.89 -2.37 -16.87
C ALA A 389 -21.47 -2.96 -15.49
N ALA A 390 -20.96 -4.20 -15.46
CA ALA A 390 -20.41 -4.79 -14.24
C ALA A 390 -19.15 -4.05 -13.76
N ALA A 391 -18.25 -3.66 -14.67
CA ALA A 391 -17.09 -2.82 -14.36
C ALA A 391 -17.47 -1.42 -13.85
N ALA A 392 -18.52 -0.80 -14.42
CA ALA A 392 -19.07 0.45 -13.92
C ALA A 392 -19.64 0.31 -12.49
N ALA A 393 -20.28 -0.83 -12.19
CA ALA A 393 -20.77 -1.10 -10.83
C ALA A 393 -19.62 -1.28 -9.82
N LEU A 394 -18.51 -1.89 -10.22
CA LEU A 394 -17.27 -1.92 -9.43
C LEU A 394 -16.72 -0.51 -9.19
N LYS A 395 -16.67 0.31 -10.25
CA LYS A 395 -16.20 1.69 -10.16
C LYS A 395 -17.05 2.54 -9.23
N ALA A 396 -18.37 2.38 -9.27
CA ALA A 396 -19.30 3.04 -8.35
C ALA A 396 -19.05 2.66 -6.88
N SER A 397 -18.54 1.46 -6.62
CA SER A 397 -18.10 0.99 -5.30
C SER A 397 -16.65 1.37 -4.95
N GLY A 398 -16.00 2.24 -5.73
CA GLY A 398 -14.63 2.69 -5.48
C GLY A 398 -13.53 1.71 -5.92
N VAL A 399 -13.85 0.74 -6.78
CA VAL A 399 -12.88 -0.24 -7.31
C VAL A 399 -12.60 0.05 -8.78
N ALA A 400 -11.37 0.41 -9.13
CA ALA A 400 -10.99 0.63 -10.52
C ALA A 400 -10.67 -0.70 -11.23
N THR A 401 -11.05 -0.85 -12.50
CA THR A 401 -10.83 -2.08 -13.27
C THR A 401 -9.87 -1.84 -14.42
N TYR A 402 -8.68 -2.43 -14.36
CA TYR A 402 -7.76 -2.55 -15.49
C TYR A 402 -8.13 -3.78 -16.32
N VAL A 403 -8.02 -3.67 -17.64
CA VAL A 403 -8.32 -4.75 -18.57
C VAL A 403 -7.11 -4.98 -19.47
N ILE A 404 -6.72 -6.24 -19.64
CA ILE A 404 -5.67 -6.67 -20.55
C ILE A 404 -6.27 -7.72 -21.49
N GLY A 405 -6.29 -7.40 -22.78
CA GLY A 405 -6.53 -8.37 -23.85
C GLY A 405 -5.22 -9.00 -24.27
N PHE A 406 -5.03 -10.28 -23.96
CA PHE A 406 -3.79 -11.01 -24.23
C PHE A 406 -3.97 -12.03 -25.34
N ALA A 407 -3.30 -11.81 -26.48
CA ALA A 407 -3.35 -12.65 -27.66
C ALA A 407 -4.79 -13.00 -28.08
N LEU A 408 -5.61 -11.95 -28.19
CA LEU A 408 -7.01 -12.05 -28.61
C LEU A 408 -7.13 -12.79 -29.95
N PRO A 409 -8.24 -13.51 -30.19
CA PRO A 409 -8.37 -14.31 -31.40
C PRO A 409 -8.27 -13.47 -32.67
N VAL A 410 -7.78 -14.10 -33.74
CA VAL A 410 -7.56 -13.43 -35.03
C VAL A 410 -8.87 -12.83 -35.55
N GLY A 411 -8.86 -11.52 -35.81
CA GLY A 411 -10.03 -10.78 -36.30
C GLY A 411 -10.87 -10.12 -35.21
N VAL A 412 -10.52 -10.30 -33.93
CA VAL A 412 -11.11 -9.53 -32.82
C VAL A 412 -10.42 -8.17 -32.70
N ASP A 413 -11.20 -7.09 -32.74
CA ASP A 413 -10.70 -5.74 -32.50
C ASP A 413 -10.44 -5.54 -30.99
N ALA A 414 -9.17 -5.35 -30.63
CA ALA A 414 -8.73 -5.16 -29.25
C ALA A 414 -9.37 -3.95 -28.56
N SER A 415 -9.74 -2.90 -29.32
CA SER A 415 -10.43 -1.71 -28.77
C SER A 415 -11.81 -2.02 -28.21
N THR A 416 -12.38 -3.20 -28.53
CA THR A 416 -13.66 -3.62 -27.97
C THR A 416 -13.60 -3.72 -26.44
N LEU A 417 -12.45 -4.09 -25.88
CA LEU A 417 -12.23 -4.15 -24.44
C LEU A 417 -12.07 -2.77 -23.78
N ASP A 418 -11.82 -1.70 -24.55
CA ASP A 418 -11.76 -0.33 -24.03
C ASP A 418 -13.08 0.07 -23.38
N LYS A 419 -14.21 -0.45 -23.85
CA LYS A 419 -15.53 -0.22 -23.23
C LYS A 419 -15.55 -0.66 -21.77
N VAL A 420 -14.92 -1.80 -21.46
CA VAL A 420 -14.87 -2.34 -20.10
C VAL A 420 -13.87 -1.56 -19.24
N ALA A 421 -12.69 -1.23 -19.78
CA ALA A 421 -11.68 -0.42 -19.09
C ALA A 421 -12.18 1.01 -18.78
N ALA A 422 -12.82 1.66 -19.76
CA ALA A 422 -13.40 2.98 -19.62
C ALA A 422 -14.51 3.00 -18.56
N ALA A 423 -15.44 2.04 -18.60
CA ALA A 423 -16.48 1.88 -17.60
C ALA A 423 -15.90 1.58 -16.20
N GLY A 424 -14.81 0.81 -16.15
CA GLY A 424 -14.02 0.53 -14.95
C GLY A 424 -13.17 1.70 -14.43
N GLY A 425 -13.14 2.83 -15.15
CA GLY A 425 -12.46 4.06 -14.75
C GLY A 425 -10.95 4.09 -14.99
N THR A 426 -10.42 3.26 -15.89
CA THR A 426 -8.98 3.21 -16.26
C THR A 426 -8.71 3.71 -17.68
N GLY A 427 -9.75 4.03 -18.46
CA GLY A 427 -9.64 4.61 -19.79
C GLY A 427 -9.61 3.54 -20.87
N THR A 428 -8.42 3.11 -21.30
CA THR A 428 -8.24 2.12 -22.38
C THR A 428 -7.71 0.80 -21.85
N ALA A 429 -8.06 -0.30 -22.51
CA ALA A 429 -7.50 -1.61 -22.22
C ALA A 429 -6.04 -1.68 -22.72
N TYR A 430 -5.25 -2.53 -22.07
CA TYR A 430 -3.93 -2.88 -22.56
C TYR A 430 -4.06 -4.03 -23.56
N SER A 431 -3.30 -3.96 -24.65
CA SER A 431 -3.19 -5.05 -25.62
C SER A 431 -1.81 -5.66 -25.55
N ALA A 432 -1.75 -6.99 -25.47
CA ALA A 432 -0.53 -7.77 -25.50
C ALA A 432 -0.70 -8.94 -26.47
N THR A 433 0.34 -9.28 -27.24
CA THR A 433 0.29 -10.38 -28.23
C THR A 433 1.35 -11.45 -27.96
N ASP A 434 2.27 -11.18 -27.03
CA ASP A 434 3.36 -12.06 -26.64
C ASP A 434 3.73 -11.84 -25.16
N GLN A 435 4.68 -12.64 -24.66
CA GLN A 435 5.13 -12.53 -23.27
C GLN A 435 5.73 -11.17 -22.93
N ALA A 436 6.48 -10.56 -23.86
CA ALA A 436 7.17 -9.30 -23.60
C ALA A 436 6.20 -8.12 -23.48
N SER A 437 5.23 -8.05 -24.38
CA SER A 437 4.14 -7.07 -24.33
C SER A 437 3.23 -7.28 -23.12
N LEU A 438 2.97 -8.53 -22.72
CA LEU A 438 2.20 -8.82 -21.50
C LEU A 438 2.97 -8.40 -20.23
N ASP A 439 4.27 -8.67 -20.18
CA ASP A 439 5.15 -8.24 -19.09
C ASP A 439 5.19 -6.71 -18.96
N ALA A 440 5.29 -6.00 -20.08
CA ALA A 440 5.26 -4.55 -20.11
C ALA A 440 3.90 -4.00 -19.63
N ALA A 441 2.78 -4.58 -20.09
CA ALA A 441 1.44 -4.18 -19.69
C ALA A 441 1.21 -4.37 -18.18
N LEU A 442 1.48 -5.57 -17.66
CA LEU A 442 1.33 -5.87 -16.23
C LEU A 442 2.30 -5.05 -15.38
N THR A 443 3.54 -4.84 -15.83
CA THR A 443 4.50 -3.96 -15.14
C THR A 443 3.97 -2.53 -15.04
N ALA A 444 3.44 -1.98 -16.14
CA ALA A 444 2.87 -0.63 -16.16
C ALA A 444 1.66 -0.50 -15.24
N ILE A 445 0.76 -1.49 -15.25
CA ILE A 445 -0.43 -1.51 -14.37
C ILE A 445 -0.02 -1.58 -12.89
N PHE A 446 0.84 -2.54 -12.51
CA PHE A 446 1.28 -2.68 -11.13
C PHE A 446 2.08 -1.46 -10.66
N ALA A 447 2.93 -0.87 -11.52
CA ALA A 447 3.65 0.36 -11.21
C ALA A 447 2.70 1.55 -11.05
N GLY A 448 1.68 1.67 -11.91
CA GLY A 448 0.65 2.70 -11.82
C GLY A 448 -0.19 2.57 -10.55
N ILE A 449 -0.57 1.35 -10.17
CA ILE A 449 -1.31 1.06 -8.93
C ILE A 449 -0.46 1.41 -7.70
N ASP A 450 0.81 1.01 -7.67
CA ASP A 450 1.74 1.32 -6.60
C ASP A 450 2.00 2.84 -6.50
N ALA A 451 2.13 3.52 -7.63
CA ALA A 451 2.27 4.98 -7.70
C ALA A 451 0.99 5.72 -7.29
N ASP A 452 -0.20 5.27 -7.71
CA ASP A 452 -1.49 5.87 -7.31
C ASP A 452 -1.72 5.71 -5.80
N SER A 453 -1.22 4.63 -5.21
CA SER A 453 -1.21 4.44 -3.76
C SER A 453 -0.36 5.49 -3.03
N GLY A 454 0.76 5.93 -3.65
CA GLY A 454 1.57 7.07 -3.22
C GLY A 454 1.01 8.44 -3.64
N SER A 455 0.16 8.49 -4.68
CA SER A 455 -0.51 9.67 -5.23
C SER A 455 -1.94 9.86 -4.72
N SER A 456 -2.38 9.08 -3.72
CA SER A 456 -3.57 9.33 -2.90
C SER A 456 -3.42 10.62 -2.06
N GLY A 457 -2.80 11.68 -2.59
CA GLY A 457 -3.50 12.89 -3.03
C GLY A 457 -4.26 13.73 -2.00
N ALA A 458 -4.29 13.32 -0.74
CA ALA A 458 -4.45 14.23 0.37
C ALA A 458 -3.01 14.72 0.69
N THR A 459 -2.65 16.00 0.63
CA THR A 459 -3.58 17.00 1.12
C THR A 459 -4.12 16.57 2.46
N THR A 460 -3.37 15.83 3.32
CA THR A 460 -3.94 15.35 4.60
C THR A 460 -4.27 16.61 5.38
N THR A 461 -5.55 16.93 5.36
CA THR A 461 -6.06 18.25 5.68
C THR A 461 -6.58 18.32 7.12
N ASN A 462 -6.21 17.32 7.92
CA ASN A 462 -6.40 17.30 9.36
C ASN A 462 -5.09 16.85 10.00
N THR A 463 -4.30 17.81 10.46
CA THR A 463 -3.31 17.55 11.50
C THR A 463 -3.60 18.43 12.70
N THR A 464 -4.04 19.66 12.48
CA THR A 464 -4.58 20.60 13.48
C THR A 464 -5.11 21.85 12.77
N GLY A 465 -6.27 22.35 13.19
CA GLY A 465 -6.84 23.60 12.70
C GLY A 465 -7.09 24.52 13.88
N LEU A 466 -6.70 25.78 13.75
CA LEU A 466 -7.06 26.81 14.71
C LEU A 466 -8.14 27.69 14.10
N SER A 467 -9.33 27.66 14.71
CA SER A 467 -10.39 28.61 14.40
C SER A 467 -10.17 29.87 15.23
N THR A 468 -10.05 31.00 14.54
CA THR A 468 -10.16 32.34 15.14
C THR A 468 -11.50 32.94 14.73
N ASP A 469 -11.86 34.11 15.25
CA ASP A 469 -13.12 34.78 14.88
C ASP A 469 -13.21 35.14 13.39
N THR A 470 -12.09 35.13 12.64
CA THR A 470 -12.05 35.59 11.23
C THR A 470 -11.30 34.69 10.26
N ARG A 471 -10.42 33.78 10.73
CA ARG A 471 -9.60 32.88 9.87
C ARG A 471 -9.37 31.50 10.47
N ILE A 472 -9.15 30.52 9.59
CA ILE A 472 -8.68 29.17 9.94
C ILE A 472 -7.30 28.93 9.34
N PHE A 473 -6.35 28.54 10.17
CA PHE A 473 -5.02 28.13 9.72
C PHE A 473 -4.93 26.62 9.62
N LYS A 474 -4.42 26.14 8.48
CA LYS A 474 -4.38 24.72 8.14
C LYS A 474 -2.97 24.34 7.72
N ALA A 475 -2.35 23.45 8.48
CA ALA A 475 -1.11 22.81 8.12
C ALA A 475 -1.38 21.48 7.39
N SER A 476 -0.45 21.07 6.53
CA SER A 476 -0.55 19.85 5.75
C SER A 476 0.82 19.39 5.26
N PHE A 477 0.89 18.13 4.82
CA PHE A 477 2.08 17.57 4.18
C PHE A 477 1.73 16.76 2.93
N ASN A 478 2.74 16.53 2.11
CA ASN A 478 2.70 15.65 0.95
C ASN A 478 3.61 14.44 1.18
N PRO A 479 3.07 13.22 1.30
CA PRO A 479 3.87 12.02 1.56
C PRO A 479 4.75 11.58 0.38
N SER A 480 4.50 12.10 -0.84
CA SER A 480 5.31 11.75 -2.03
C SER A 480 6.69 12.41 -2.03
N ASP A 481 6.83 13.58 -1.40
CA ASP A 481 8.07 14.35 -1.38
C ASP A 481 8.41 14.98 -0.02
N TRP A 482 7.63 14.70 1.04
CA TRP A 482 7.78 15.25 2.38
C TRP A 482 7.91 16.78 2.38
N SER A 483 7.12 17.42 1.53
CA SER A 483 6.93 18.87 1.54
C SER A 483 5.71 19.24 2.38
N GLY A 484 5.72 20.45 2.94
CA GLY A 484 4.61 20.99 3.71
C GLY A 484 3.96 22.21 3.07
N ALA A 485 2.75 22.46 3.53
CA ALA A 485 2.01 23.68 3.23
C ALA A 485 1.26 24.16 4.46
N LEU A 486 1.28 25.47 4.69
CA LEU A 486 0.44 26.19 5.66
C LEU A 486 -0.44 27.17 4.89
N GLN A 487 -1.73 27.19 5.19
CA GLN A 487 -2.71 28.01 4.48
C GLN A 487 -3.65 28.71 5.45
N GLY A 488 -4.00 29.96 5.15
CA GLY A 488 -5.01 30.72 5.87
C GLY A 488 -6.32 30.79 5.09
N TYR A 489 -7.40 30.28 5.64
CA TYR A 489 -8.75 30.29 5.05
C TYR A 489 -9.63 31.35 5.74
N PRO A 490 -10.55 32.00 5.00
CA PRO A 490 -11.49 32.93 5.62
C PRO A 490 -12.61 32.17 6.33
N VAL A 491 -13.12 32.73 7.43
CA VAL A 491 -14.42 32.32 8.00
C VAL A 491 -15.50 33.20 7.37
N ILE A 492 -16.47 32.57 6.70
CA ILE A 492 -17.60 33.22 6.04
C ILE A 492 -18.92 32.81 6.71
N ALA A 493 -20.03 33.49 6.39
CA ALA A 493 -21.33 33.23 7.01
C ALA A 493 -21.83 31.77 6.88
N SER A 494 -21.37 31.04 5.86
CA SER A 494 -21.69 29.63 5.61
C SER A 494 -20.66 28.64 6.21
N GLY A 495 -19.67 29.10 6.99
CA GLY A 495 -18.61 28.27 7.56
C GLY A 495 -17.21 28.64 7.02
N VAL A 496 -16.36 27.64 6.83
CA VAL A 496 -14.98 27.85 6.33
C VAL A 496 -15.00 28.03 4.82
N GLY A 497 -14.36 29.09 4.31
CA GLY A 497 -14.15 29.24 2.87
C GLY A 497 -13.33 28.08 2.29
N THR A 498 -13.57 27.73 1.03
CA THR A 498 -12.86 26.62 0.35
C THR A 498 -11.58 27.07 -0.36
N THR A 499 -11.36 28.38 -0.49
CA THR A 499 -10.17 28.97 -1.10
C THR A 499 -9.32 29.65 -0.03
N PRO A 500 -8.02 29.35 0.07
CA PRO A 500 -7.16 30.03 1.02
C PRO A 500 -6.96 31.50 0.60
N VAL A 501 -6.99 32.41 1.58
CA VAL A 501 -6.63 33.83 1.43
C VAL A 501 -5.14 33.96 1.10
N TRP A 502 -4.33 33.07 1.67
CA TRP A 502 -2.90 32.98 1.38
C TRP A 502 -2.40 31.54 1.58
N THR A 503 -1.30 31.22 0.90
CA THR A 503 -0.48 30.04 1.15
C THR A 503 0.90 30.52 1.61
N ALA A 504 1.47 29.84 2.61
CA ALA A 504 2.72 30.23 3.22
C ALA A 504 3.83 30.35 2.18
N THR A 505 4.56 31.45 2.24
CA THR A 505 5.64 31.77 1.31
C THR A 505 6.95 31.89 2.09
N ILE A 506 7.94 31.11 1.67
CA ILE A 506 9.29 31.14 2.22
C ILE A 506 10.13 32.14 1.42
N PRO A 507 10.73 33.18 2.05
CA PRO A 507 11.62 34.11 1.38
C PRO A 507 12.84 33.45 0.74
N ALA A 508 13.48 34.14 -0.18
CA ALA A 508 14.75 33.68 -0.75
C ALA A 508 15.83 33.53 0.33
N GLU A 509 16.74 32.56 0.15
CA GLU A 509 17.79 32.18 1.12
C GLU A 509 18.52 33.37 1.77
N ALA A 510 18.86 34.38 0.95
CA ALA A 510 19.61 35.57 1.37
C ALA A 510 18.81 36.52 2.29
N SER A 511 17.48 36.50 2.19
CA SER A 511 16.57 37.37 2.98
C SER A 511 15.99 36.66 4.20
N ARG A 512 16.18 35.35 4.35
CA ARG A 512 15.63 34.59 5.47
C ARG A 512 16.38 34.82 6.77
N LYS A 513 15.61 35.14 7.82
CA LYS A 513 16.03 35.26 9.22
C LYS A 513 15.88 33.91 9.91
N ILE A 514 16.94 33.10 9.87
CA ILE A 514 16.96 31.76 10.49
C ILE A 514 18.01 31.75 11.60
N TYR A 515 17.65 31.29 12.79
CA TYR A 515 18.53 31.26 13.95
C TYR A 515 18.58 29.87 14.59
N THR A 516 19.66 29.58 15.31
CA THR A 516 19.83 28.40 16.17
C THR A 516 20.53 28.80 17.47
N TRP A 517 20.58 27.92 18.45
CA TRP A 517 21.26 28.17 19.73
C TRP A 517 22.67 27.58 19.73
N ASN A 518 23.66 28.38 20.15
CA ASN A 518 25.05 27.92 20.25
C ASN A 518 25.43 27.37 21.64
N GLY A 519 24.48 27.36 22.58
CA GLY A 519 24.69 27.00 23.98
C GLY A 519 24.57 28.18 24.95
N SER A 520 24.82 29.41 24.50
CA SER A 520 24.73 30.63 25.32
C SER A 520 23.83 31.73 24.73
N ALA A 521 23.71 31.80 23.40
CA ALA A 521 22.91 32.79 22.70
C ALA A 521 22.40 32.28 21.36
N ALA A 522 21.44 33.00 20.78
CA ALA A 522 21.02 32.80 19.40
C ALA A 522 22.12 33.24 18.43
N VAL A 523 22.41 32.41 17.44
CA VAL A 523 23.28 32.72 16.30
C VAL A 523 22.53 32.47 15.00
N GLU A 524 22.89 33.19 13.95
CA GLU A 524 22.26 32.96 12.65
C GLU A 524 22.59 31.54 12.14
N PHE A 525 21.63 30.85 11.53
CA PHE A 525 21.82 29.52 10.95
C PHE A 525 22.50 29.63 9.57
N LYS A 526 23.79 29.98 9.56
CA LYS A 526 24.67 30.03 8.39
C LYS A 526 25.93 29.23 8.67
N TRP A 527 26.55 28.68 7.63
CA TRP A 527 27.72 27.80 7.77
C TRP A 527 28.84 28.40 8.64
N GLY A 528 29.15 29.69 8.47
CA GLY A 528 30.21 30.36 9.23
C GLY A 528 29.86 30.74 10.67
N THR A 529 28.59 30.63 11.09
CA THR A 529 28.11 31.08 12.41
C THR A 529 27.59 29.95 13.28
N ILE A 530 27.14 28.84 12.68
CA ILE A 530 26.69 27.66 13.44
C ILE A 530 27.87 26.99 14.18
N PRO A 531 27.62 26.35 15.35
CA PRO A 531 28.65 25.62 16.09
C PRO A 531 29.37 24.55 15.27
N ALA A 532 30.66 24.32 15.57
CA ALA A 532 31.49 23.33 14.88
C ALA A 532 30.90 21.90 14.91
N THR A 533 30.16 21.54 15.95
CA THR A 533 29.44 20.26 16.06
C THR A 533 28.32 20.15 15.02
N GLN A 534 27.56 21.22 14.80
CA GLN A 534 26.52 21.28 13.76
C GLN A 534 27.13 21.29 12.36
N GLN A 535 28.24 22.03 12.15
CA GLN A 535 28.99 21.99 10.88
C GLN A 535 29.45 20.58 10.54
N SER A 536 30.01 19.87 11.53
CA SER A 536 30.47 18.49 11.36
C SER A 536 29.34 17.53 10.99
N ALA A 537 28.17 17.69 11.61
CA ALA A 537 26.99 16.86 11.33
C ALA A 537 26.38 17.13 9.95
N LEU A 538 26.27 18.41 9.55
CA LEU A 538 25.69 18.81 8.25
C LEU A 538 26.68 18.62 7.09
N GLY A 539 27.98 18.74 7.36
CA GLY A 539 29.08 18.36 6.48
C GLY A 539 29.48 19.40 5.42
N THR A 540 28.56 20.17 4.85
CA THR A 540 28.89 21.16 3.81
C THR A 540 28.06 22.45 3.90
N THR A 541 28.60 23.54 3.34
CA THR A 541 27.88 24.81 3.17
C THR A 541 26.63 24.64 2.30
N ASP A 542 26.69 23.81 1.26
CA ASP A 542 25.55 23.56 0.37
C ASP A 542 24.35 22.94 1.09
N VAL A 543 24.58 22.04 2.05
CA VAL A 543 23.51 21.47 2.90
C VAL A 543 22.83 22.56 3.71
N VAL A 544 23.60 23.48 4.31
CA VAL A 544 23.05 24.61 5.06
C VAL A 544 22.27 25.54 4.12
N SER A 545 22.82 25.91 2.97
CA SER A 545 22.12 26.75 1.99
C SER A 545 20.84 26.10 1.47
N TYR A 546 20.83 24.79 1.25
CA TYR A 546 19.64 24.03 0.86
C TYR A 546 18.53 24.08 1.93
N LEU A 547 18.88 23.85 3.21
CA LEU A 547 17.95 23.95 4.34
C LEU A 547 17.44 25.39 4.51
N ARG A 548 18.28 26.38 4.22
CA ARG A 548 17.89 27.79 4.13
C ARG A 548 17.03 28.11 2.89
N GLY A 549 16.79 27.17 1.99
CA GLY A 549 15.84 27.32 0.88
C GLY A 549 16.50 27.56 -0.49
N ASN A 550 17.83 27.43 -0.61
CA ASN A 550 18.49 27.42 -1.90
C ASN A 550 18.07 26.19 -2.71
N ARG A 551 17.70 26.40 -3.97
CA ARG A 551 17.19 25.36 -4.87
C ARG A 551 18.14 25.04 -6.03
N SER A 552 19.29 25.72 -6.13
CA SER A 552 20.19 25.64 -7.29
C SER A 552 20.79 24.26 -7.55
N LEU A 553 20.89 23.42 -6.51
CA LEU A 553 21.44 22.07 -6.59
C LEU A 553 20.36 20.96 -6.56
N GLU A 554 19.07 21.32 -6.56
CA GLU A 554 17.97 20.34 -6.59
C GLU A 554 18.02 19.46 -7.84
N GLY A 555 17.71 18.17 -7.69
CA GLY A 555 17.72 17.20 -8.79
C GLY A 555 19.11 16.62 -9.12
N THR A 556 20.14 17.01 -8.36
CA THR A 556 21.46 16.37 -8.40
C THR A 556 21.49 15.09 -7.55
N ALA A 557 22.57 14.30 -7.66
CA ALA A 557 22.75 13.10 -6.82
C ALA A 557 22.81 13.42 -5.31
N SER A 558 23.11 14.66 -4.94
CA SER A 558 23.27 15.09 -3.55
C SER A 558 22.02 15.68 -2.93
N PHE A 559 21.10 16.24 -3.74
CA PHE A 559 19.94 16.97 -3.24
C PHE A 559 18.64 16.55 -3.91
N ARG A 560 17.63 16.24 -3.10
CA ARG A 560 16.28 15.92 -3.59
C ARG A 560 15.62 17.15 -4.20
N THR A 561 14.69 16.92 -5.13
CA THR A 561 13.78 17.97 -5.60
C THR A 561 12.63 18.14 -4.60
N ARG A 562 12.22 19.38 -4.33
CA ARG A 562 11.07 19.69 -3.46
C ARG A 562 9.91 20.31 -4.25
N SER A 563 8.66 20.04 -3.89
CA SER A 563 7.54 20.85 -4.42
C SER A 563 7.35 22.16 -3.63
N SER A 564 7.76 22.20 -2.35
CA SER A 564 7.77 23.38 -1.48
C SER A 564 9.05 23.44 -0.65
N VAL A 565 9.55 24.64 -0.33
CA VAL A 565 10.72 24.82 0.57
C VAL A 565 10.37 24.44 2.01
N LEU A 566 9.13 24.70 2.43
CA LEU A 566 8.64 24.37 3.76
C LEU A 566 8.58 22.85 3.92
N GLY A 567 9.18 22.33 4.99
CA GLY A 567 9.10 20.92 5.36
C GLY A 567 7.69 20.49 5.72
N ASP A 568 7.46 19.17 5.68
CA ASP A 568 6.18 18.60 6.07
C ASP A 568 5.80 18.94 7.53
N ILE A 569 4.50 19.16 7.75
CA ILE A 569 3.92 19.46 9.06
C ILE A 569 2.93 18.35 9.41
N VAL A 570 3.35 17.42 10.27
CA VAL A 570 2.60 16.21 10.57
C VAL A 570 1.77 16.32 11.86
N TYR A 571 2.38 16.68 12.99
CA TYR A 571 1.65 16.78 14.26
C TYR A 571 1.78 18.13 14.96
N SER A 572 2.65 19.01 14.48
CA SER A 572 2.75 20.36 15.03
C SER A 572 1.48 21.16 14.74
N ALA A 573 0.95 21.77 15.78
CA ALA A 573 -0.26 22.59 15.69
C ALA A 573 0.05 24.05 15.36
N PRO A 574 -0.57 24.66 14.33
CA PRO A 574 -0.48 26.09 14.14
C PRO A 574 -0.97 26.84 15.40
N ALA A 575 -0.07 27.60 16.00
CA ALA A 575 -0.39 28.52 17.09
C ALA A 575 -0.53 29.93 16.51
N TYR A 576 -1.58 30.65 16.88
CA TYR A 576 -1.83 32.00 16.39
C TYR A 576 -1.88 32.99 17.54
N MET A 577 -1.40 34.19 17.27
CA MET A 577 -1.56 35.34 18.14
C MET A 577 -1.86 36.56 17.31
N LYS A 578 -2.80 37.35 17.79
CA LYS A 578 -3.07 38.68 17.29
C LYS A 578 -3.17 39.64 18.46
N GLU A 579 -2.47 40.76 18.32
CA GLU A 579 -2.47 41.83 19.29
C GLU A 579 -2.57 43.17 18.57
N ALA A 580 -3.41 44.06 19.11
CA ALA A 580 -3.44 45.44 18.66
C ALA A 580 -2.17 46.17 19.10
N ALA A 581 -1.82 47.25 18.41
CA ALA A 581 -0.75 48.12 18.89
C ALA A 581 -1.10 48.65 20.28
N ASP A 582 -0.13 48.62 21.19
CA ASP A 582 -0.28 49.23 22.51
C ASP A 582 0.64 50.46 22.63
N PRO A 583 0.05 51.66 22.60
CA PRO A 583 0.81 52.90 22.75
C PRO A 583 1.50 53.05 24.11
N VAL A 584 1.04 52.36 25.15
CA VAL A 584 1.57 52.46 26.52
C VAL A 584 2.81 51.58 26.69
N ALA A 585 2.78 50.35 26.16
CA ALA A 585 3.93 49.45 26.14
C ALA A 585 4.90 49.68 24.96
N LEU A 586 4.56 50.61 24.05
CA LEU A 586 5.30 50.89 22.81
C LEU A 586 5.49 49.66 21.90
N SER A 587 4.56 48.70 21.95
CA SER A 587 4.58 47.52 21.09
C SER A 587 3.73 47.72 19.82
N PRO A 588 4.24 47.35 18.63
CA PRO A 588 3.48 47.45 17.39
C PRO A 588 2.35 46.42 17.33
N ALA A 589 1.36 46.63 16.45
CA ALA A 589 0.36 45.61 16.17
C ALA A 589 1.04 44.37 15.58
N MET A 590 0.60 43.18 16.02
CA MET A 590 1.18 41.92 15.57
C MET A 590 0.09 40.90 15.24
N GLU A 591 0.32 40.13 14.19
CA GLU A 591 -0.52 39.00 13.82
C GLU A 591 0.39 37.91 13.25
N ILE A 592 0.61 36.84 14.02
CA ILE A 592 1.55 35.78 13.68
C ILE A 592 0.91 34.39 13.77
N VAL A 593 1.40 33.48 12.94
CA VAL A 593 1.10 32.05 13.00
C VAL A 593 2.43 31.30 13.09
N ALA A 594 2.60 30.50 14.12
CA ALA A 594 3.78 29.67 14.33
C ALA A 594 3.46 28.19 14.14
N VAL A 595 4.36 27.46 13.49
CA VAL A 595 4.21 26.01 13.27
C VAL A 595 5.56 25.34 13.13
N GLY A 596 5.72 24.15 13.72
CA GLY A 596 6.89 23.31 13.58
C GLY A 596 6.83 22.47 12.30
N ALA A 597 7.97 22.29 11.64
CA ALA A 597 8.10 21.48 10.44
C ALA A 597 9.33 20.54 10.51
N ASN A 598 9.28 19.46 9.72
CA ASN A 598 10.31 18.43 9.66
C ASN A 598 11.46 18.76 8.67
N ASP A 599 11.55 19.99 8.21
CA ASP A 599 12.81 20.56 7.68
C ASP A 599 13.75 21.05 8.81
N GLY A 600 13.40 20.76 10.07
CA GLY A 600 14.20 21.07 11.25
C GLY A 600 13.83 22.35 11.96
N MET A 601 12.78 23.07 11.52
CA MET A 601 12.52 24.43 11.94
C MET A 601 11.14 24.61 12.60
N LEU A 602 11.09 25.50 13.58
CA LEU A 602 9.88 26.24 13.89
C LEU A 602 9.81 27.45 12.95
N HIS A 603 8.72 27.61 12.23
CA HIS A 603 8.46 28.75 11.36
C HIS A 603 7.46 29.69 11.99
N ILE A 604 7.67 31.00 11.86
CA ILE A 604 6.74 32.05 12.25
C ILE A 604 6.40 32.87 11.02
N PHE A 605 5.12 32.86 10.67
CA PHE A 605 4.54 33.54 9.52
C PHE A 605 3.74 34.75 9.96
N ASP A 606 3.70 35.76 9.10
CA ASP A 606 2.71 36.83 9.18
C ASP A 606 1.31 36.25 8.96
N GLY A 607 0.40 36.42 9.93
CA GLY A 607 -0.93 35.80 9.89
C GLY A 607 -1.85 36.39 8.82
N GLN A 608 -1.54 37.59 8.30
CA GLN A 608 -2.34 38.23 7.25
C GLN A 608 -1.91 37.81 5.85
N THR A 609 -0.60 37.68 5.63
CA THR A 609 0.02 37.48 4.30
C THR A 609 0.60 36.09 4.08
N GLY A 610 0.89 35.34 5.14
CA GLY A 610 1.54 34.03 5.06
C GLY A 610 3.05 34.09 4.74
N VAL A 611 3.67 35.28 4.75
CA VAL A 611 5.12 35.39 4.52
C VAL A 611 5.87 35.02 5.79
N GLU A 612 6.88 34.16 5.69
CA GLU A 612 7.74 33.80 6.83
C GLU A 612 8.52 35.03 7.33
N LYS A 613 8.40 35.31 8.63
CA LYS A 613 9.08 36.40 9.34
C LYS A 613 10.36 35.94 10.02
N PHE A 614 10.35 34.73 10.55
CA PHE A 614 11.44 34.16 11.35
C PHE A 614 11.36 32.63 11.33
N ALA A 615 12.51 31.97 11.37
CA ALA A 615 12.60 30.54 11.60
C ALA A 615 13.66 30.21 12.67
N TYR A 616 13.38 29.18 13.47
CA TYR A 616 14.27 28.72 14.53
C TYR A 616 14.59 27.23 14.37
N VAL A 617 15.87 26.89 14.32
CA VAL A 617 16.37 25.51 14.31
C VAL A 617 16.82 25.16 15.73
N PRO A 618 16.06 24.35 16.50
CA PRO A 618 16.44 24.02 17.87
C PRO A 618 17.76 23.26 17.93
N ALA A 619 18.61 23.59 18.90
CA ALA A 619 19.99 23.10 18.94
C ALA A 619 20.12 21.61 19.29
N GLY A 620 19.08 21.01 19.87
CA GLY A 620 19.05 19.63 20.31
C GLY A 620 18.38 18.65 19.35
N ILE A 621 18.03 19.07 18.13
CA ILE A 621 17.64 18.13 17.06
C ILE A 621 18.85 17.31 16.58
N ASP A 622 18.60 16.17 15.96
CA ASP A 622 19.67 15.38 15.34
C ASP A 622 20.08 15.99 13.99
N PHE A 623 21.14 16.81 14.01
CA PHE A 623 21.67 17.45 12.81
C PHE A 623 22.24 16.45 11.77
N ALA A 624 22.68 15.27 12.20
CA ALA A 624 23.15 14.24 11.28
C ALA A 624 21.96 13.59 10.55
N ALA A 625 20.86 13.36 11.27
CA ALA A 625 19.59 12.98 10.65
C ALA A 625 19.02 14.11 9.78
N LEU A 626 19.16 15.38 10.19
CA LEU A 626 18.68 16.53 9.41
C LEU A 626 19.39 16.64 8.06
N LYS A 627 20.68 16.29 7.98
CA LYS A 627 21.37 16.19 6.70
C LYS A 627 20.65 15.25 5.74
N SER A 628 20.09 14.13 6.22
CA SER A 628 19.39 13.16 5.38
C SER A 628 18.16 13.77 4.70
N TYR A 629 17.47 14.73 5.32
CA TYR A 629 16.35 15.50 4.75
C TYR A 629 16.69 16.13 3.40
N THR A 630 17.96 16.50 3.18
CA THR A 630 18.40 17.13 1.94
C THR A 630 18.58 16.14 0.79
N THR A 631 18.76 14.85 1.09
CA THR A 631 19.19 13.84 0.12
C THR A 631 18.02 13.19 -0.64
N PRO A 632 18.22 12.73 -1.88
CA PRO A 632 17.20 11.96 -2.62
C PRO A 632 16.67 10.71 -1.90
N GLY A 633 17.49 10.10 -1.02
CA GLY A 633 17.11 8.90 -0.25
C GLY A 633 16.07 9.14 0.84
N TYR A 634 15.85 10.40 1.26
CA TYR A 634 14.92 10.76 2.35
C TYR A 634 13.49 10.30 2.10
N LEU A 635 13.07 10.22 0.82
CA LEU A 635 11.73 9.77 0.43
C LEU A 635 11.37 8.38 0.99
N LYS A 636 12.37 7.55 1.27
CA LYS A 636 12.21 6.18 1.79
C LYS A 636 12.31 6.06 3.31
N SER A 637 12.73 7.12 4.00
CA SER A 637 12.94 7.14 5.45
C SER A 637 12.75 8.55 6.01
N HIS A 638 11.49 8.91 6.23
CA HIS A 638 11.12 10.17 6.89
C HIS A 638 11.71 10.24 8.31
N LYS A 639 11.86 11.45 8.84
CA LYS A 639 12.34 11.72 10.21
C LYS A 639 11.60 12.93 10.76
N TYR A 640 11.17 12.85 12.02
CA TYR A 640 10.64 14.02 12.72
C TYR A 640 11.77 14.91 13.23
N PHE A 641 11.52 16.22 13.29
CA PHE A 641 12.43 17.18 13.91
C PHE A 641 11.69 18.13 14.86
N VAL A 642 10.90 19.06 14.33
CA VAL A 642 10.09 19.99 15.13
C VAL A 642 8.62 19.66 14.91
N ASP A 643 8.16 18.59 15.56
CA ASP A 643 6.83 17.99 15.38
C ASP A 643 5.91 18.21 16.60
N GLY A 644 6.39 18.96 17.59
CA GLY A 644 5.70 19.16 18.85
C GLY A 644 4.62 20.24 18.82
N GLN A 645 3.88 20.30 19.93
CA GLN A 645 2.87 21.32 20.17
C GLN A 645 3.53 22.66 20.53
N ILE A 646 2.80 23.75 20.28
CA ILE A 646 3.25 25.11 20.56
C ILE A 646 2.27 25.76 21.53
N ALA A 647 2.80 26.33 22.61
CA ALA A 647 2.06 27.26 23.46
C ALA A 647 2.49 28.69 23.11
N ILE A 648 1.52 29.59 22.99
CA ILE A 648 1.78 31.00 22.78
C ILE A 648 0.90 31.79 23.75
N SER A 649 1.46 32.83 24.34
CA SER A 649 0.73 33.62 25.34
C SER A 649 0.94 35.11 25.15
N SER A 650 -0.14 35.88 25.28
CA SER A 650 -0.12 37.33 25.20
C SER A 650 0.14 37.95 26.57
N ARG A 651 1.18 38.78 26.66
CA ARG A 651 1.53 39.64 27.81
C ARG A 651 1.57 38.92 29.14
N VAL A 652 2.27 37.80 29.18
CA VAL A 652 2.26 36.97 30.39
C VAL A 652 3.19 37.53 31.45
N ASP A 653 4.38 38.02 31.09
CA ASP A 653 5.29 38.51 32.12
C ASP A 653 4.99 39.92 32.68
N SER A 654 5.46 40.16 33.90
CA SER A 654 5.48 41.50 34.53
C SER A 654 6.31 42.54 33.76
N SER A 655 6.95 42.14 32.66
CA SER A 655 7.75 42.94 31.74
C SER A 655 7.08 43.18 30.36
N GLY A 656 5.86 42.68 30.13
CA GLY A 656 5.07 42.87 28.92
C GLY A 656 5.42 41.98 27.72
N LYS A 657 6.08 40.84 27.90
CA LYS A 657 6.51 39.96 26.79
C LYS A 657 5.44 38.99 26.32
N ASN A 658 5.43 38.74 25.02
CA ASN A 658 4.73 37.62 24.39
C ASN A 658 5.70 36.44 24.26
N ILE A 659 5.34 35.31 24.88
CA ILE A 659 6.22 34.14 24.94
C ILE A 659 5.60 33.01 24.11
N LEU A 660 6.43 32.44 23.25
CA LEU A 660 6.12 31.22 22.50
C LEU A 660 7.01 30.11 23.03
N VAL A 661 6.42 28.98 23.40
CA VAL A 661 7.15 27.76 23.77
C VAL A 661 6.84 26.68 22.75
N GLY A 662 7.88 26.15 22.09
CA GLY A 662 7.79 25.02 21.18
C GLY A 662 8.44 23.78 21.78
N THR A 663 7.87 22.61 21.49
CA THR A 663 8.49 21.31 21.82
C THR A 663 8.95 20.58 20.57
N LEU A 664 9.92 19.68 20.70
CA LEU A 664 10.37 18.87 19.56
C LEU A 664 9.38 17.75 19.19
N GLY A 665 8.45 17.42 20.09
CA GLY A 665 7.49 16.34 19.87
C GLY A 665 8.20 15.01 19.63
N ARG A 666 8.01 14.43 18.44
CA ARG A 666 8.62 13.16 18.02
C ARG A 666 10.07 13.31 17.54
N GLY A 667 10.50 14.51 17.18
CA GLY A 667 11.83 14.70 16.59
C GLY A 667 12.97 14.79 17.60
N GLY A 668 12.65 14.85 18.89
CA GLY A 668 13.65 14.87 19.93
C GLY A 668 13.05 15.18 21.29
N ARG A 669 13.94 15.34 22.27
CA ARG A 669 13.55 15.64 23.65
C ARG A 669 13.59 17.12 23.93
N GLY A 670 12.70 17.58 24.81
CA GLY A 670 12.72 18.91 25.38
C GLY A 670 11.99 19.99 24.58
N ALA A 671 12.23 21.23 24.99
CA ALA A 671 11.51 22.41 24.55
C ALA A 671 12.42 23.64 24.46
N PHE A 672 11.95 24.68 23.80
CA PHE A 672 12.61 25.97 23.66
C PHE A 672 11.58 27.09 23.74
N ALA A 673 12.01 28.31 24.05
CA ALA A 673 11.13 29.47 24.09
C ALA A 673 11.68 30.68 23.33
N LEU A 674 10.75 31.43 22.74
CA LEU A 674 10.98 32.63 21.98
C LEU A 674 10.19 33.80 22.58
N ASP A 675 10.79 34.98 22.54
CA ASP A 675 10.14 36.27 22.73
C ASP A 675 9.61 36.72 21.37
N VAL A 676 8.29 36.71 21.23
CA VAL A 676 7.55 37.06 20.01
C VAL A 676 6.81 38.39 20.15
N THR A 677 7.23 39.25 21.09
CA THR A 677 6.61 40.56 21.34
C THR A 677 6.64 41.48 20.13
N ASP A 678 7.68 41.35 19.30
CA ASP A 678 7.82 42.06 18.02
C ASP A 678 7.96 41.04 16.90
N ALA A 679 7.00 41.03 15.97
CA ALA A 679 6.94 40.10 14.85
C ALA A 679 8.13 40.23 13.87
N ASP A 680 8.83 41.37 13.87
CA ASP A 680 10.00 41.60 13.01
C ASP A 680 11.34 41.49 13.77
N ALA A 681 11.29 41.41 15.11
CA ALA A 681 12.46 41.35 16.02
C ALA A 681 12.36 40.21 17.07
N ILE A 682 11.96 39.02 16.62
CA ILE A 682 11.82 37.80 17.44
C ILE A 682 13.17 37.36 18.02
N LYS A 683 13.18 36.95 19.30
CA LYS A 683 14.40 36.54 20.03
C LYS A 683 14.25 35.16 20.64
N VAL A 684 15.33 34.39 20.68
CA VAL A 684 15.37 33.12 21.43
C VAL A 684 15.68 33.43 22.89
N LEU A 685 14.83 32.97 23.81
CA LEU A 685 15.02 33.16 25.25
C LEU A 685 15.90 32.04 25.83
N TRP A 686 15.55 30.80 25.53
CA TRP A 686 16.28 29.61 25.96
C TRP A 686 15.99 28.42 25.05
N ASP A 687 16.96 27.51 24.96
CA ASP A 687 16.81 26.22 24.31
C ASP A 687 17.24 25.11 25.28
N LYS A 688 16.29 24.24 25.63
CA LYS A 688 16.48 23.09 26.51
C LYS A 688 16.10 21.80 25.78
N THR A 689 16.64 21.63 24.58
CA THR A 689 16.42 20.45 23.76
C THR A 689 17.62 19.49 23.75
N GLY A 690 17.38 18.24 23.35
CA GLY A 690 18.43 17.25 23.12
C GLY A 690 19.23 16.88 24.38
N ALA A 691 20.50 17.27 24.43
CA ALA A 691 21.39 17.04 25.58
C ALA A 691 21.20 18.09 26.69
N ALA A 692 20.66 19.27 26.38
CA ALA A 692 20.38 20.33 27.34
C ALA A 692 18.99 20.21 28.01
N ALA A 693 18.19 19.21 27.60
CA ALA A 693 16.90 18.93 28.21
C ALA A 693 17.06 18.56 29.70
N PRO A 694 16.21 19.10 30.61
CA PRO A 694 16.16 18.68 32.00
C PRO A 694 16.03 17.18 32.17
N ASP A 695 16.60 16.66 33.24
CA ASP A 695 16.60 15.24 33.54
C ASP A 695 15.17 14.68 33.73
N GLY A 696 14.82 13.64 32.98
CA GLY A 696 13.46 13.09 32.91
C GLY A 696 12.53 13.76 31.89
N LEU A 697 12.96 14.84 31.21
CA LEU A 697 12.19 15.42 30.09
C LEU A 697 12.45 14.62 28.80
N GLY A 698 11.39 14.03 28.28
CA GLY A 698 11.39 13.15 27.11
C GLY A 698 10.87 13.81 25.83
N TYR A 699 10.24 13.00 24.98
CA TYR A 699 9.52 13.39 23.78
C TYR A 699 8.18 14.00 24.18
N VAL A 700 8.11 15.31 24.21
CA VAL A 700 6.96 16.07 24.72
C VAL A 700 5.87 16.13 23.64
N LEU A 701 5.02 15.10 23.61
CA LEU A 701 3.89 14.99 22.67
C LEU A 701 2.67 15.81 23.10
N GLY A 702 2.51 16.01 24.41
CA GLY A 702 1.42 16.80 24.98
C GLY A 702 1.64 18.30 24.81
N ALA A 703 0.55 19.06 24.71
CA ALA A 703 0.61 20.51 24.61
C ALA A 703 1.04 21.14 25.94
N PRO A 704 2.13 21.93 25.96
CA PRO A 704 2.42 22.77 27.12
C PRO A 704 1.38 23.89 27.23
N PHE A 705 1.35 24.57 28.37
CA PHE A 705 0.66 25.84 28.50
C PHE A 705 1.45 26.82 29.36
N ILE A 706 1.21 28.11 29.17
CA ILE A 706 1.87 29.19 29.89
C ILE A 706 0.80 29.86 30.76
N SER A 707 1.09 30.03 32.05
CA SER A 707 0.21 30.74 32.98
C SER A 707 0.98 31.31 34.16
N LYS A 708 0.29 32.07 35.00
CA LYS A 708 0.80 32.56 36.29
C LYS A 708 0.61 31.52 37.37
N VAL A 709 1.56 31.48 38.31
CA VAL A 709 1.45 30.74 39.56
C VAL A 709 1.74 31.67 40.72
N ALA A 710 1.06 31.46 41.84
CA ALA A 710 1.32 32.18 43.08
C ALA A 710 2.76 31.91 43.58
N GLY A 711 3.42 32.96 44.04
CA GLY A 711 4.70 32.92 44.74
C GLY A 711 4.51 33.11 46.25
N SER A 712 5.61 33.42 46.95
CA SER A 712 5.50 33.78 48.37
C SER A 712 4.82 35.16 48.52
N GLY A 713 3.84 35.25 49.42
CA GLY A 713 3.08 36.49 49.63
C GLY A 713 2.15 36.82 48.46
N THR A 714 2.20 38.05 47.96
CA THR A 714 1.38 38.53 46.81
C THR A 714 2.13 38.49 45.48
N SER A 715 3.27 37.79 45.41
CA SER A 715 4.06 37.69 44.18
C SER A 715 3.47 36.65 43.24
N THR A 716 3.58 36.87 41.94
CA THR A 716 3.21 35.89 40.90
C THR A 716 4.40 35.64 40.00
N ALA A 717 4.51 34.43 39.45
CA ALA A 717 5.54 34.09 38.48
C ALA A 717 4.93 33.49 37.22
N ASP A 718 5.50 33.86 36.08
CA ASP A 718 5.12 33.35 34.78
C ASP A 718 5.87 32.07 34.47
N VAL A 719 5.11 31.01 34.28
CA VAL A 719 5.65 29.67 34.17
C VAL A 719 5.07 28.92 32.98
N VAL A 720 5.89 28.02 32.47
CA VAL A 720 5.52 27.02 31.48
C VAL A 720 5.26 25.72 32.20
N PHE A 721 4.04 25.23 32.08
CA PHE A 721 3.67 23.88 32.51
C PHE A 721 3.89 22.93 31.34
N MET A 722 4.82 21.99 31.51
CA MET A 722 5.16 21.01 30.48
C MET A 722 4.99 19.60 31.03
N PRO A 723 4.35 18.70 30.26
CA PRO A 723 4.46 17.29 30.57
C PRO A 723 5.88 16.80 30.29
N ASN A 724 6.33 15.78 31.03
CA ASN A 724 7.61 15.16 30.72
C ASN A 724 7.60 14.41 29.38
N GLY A 725 6.41 14.02 28.90
CA GLY A 725 6.27 13.25 27.67
C GLY A 725 6.76 11.81 27.84
N ILE A 726 6.94 11.11 26.72
CA ILE A 726 7.39 9.72 26.74
C ILE A 726 8.90 9.63 26.63
N THR A 727 9.49 8.62 27.25
CA THR A 727 10.95 8.42 27.22
C THR A 727 11.37 7.69 25.94
N ARG A 728 12.68 7.52 25.73
CA ARG A 728 13.20 6.99 24.47
C ARG A 728 12.59 5.60 24.19
N PRO A 729 11.97 5.39 23.02
CA PRO A 729 11.58 4.06 22.57
C PRO A 729 12.73 3.06 22.69
N GLY A 730 12.52 1.96 23.42
CA GLY A 730 13.52 0.89 23.58
C GLY A 730 14.65 1.15 24.58
N ALA A 731 14.61 2.25 25.35
CA ALA A 731 15.51 2.43 26.48
C ALA A 731 15.07 1.57 27.69
N LEU A 732 16.04 1.05 28.45
CA LEU A 732 15.78 0.44 29.75
C LEU A 732 15.32 1.53 30.73
N TYR A 733 14.36 1.20 31.59
CA TYR A 733 13.93 2.09 32.69
C TYR A 733 15.13 2.52 33.52
N ASP A 734 15.41 3.83 33.55
CA ASP A 734 16.54 4.44 34.26
C ASP A 734 16.13 5.11 35.59
N GLY A 735 14.89 4.90 36.02
CA GLY A 735 14.31 5.55 37.21
C GLY A 735 13.78 6.97 36.97
N LYS A 736 13.94 7.51 35.77
CA LYS A 736 13.56 8.89 35.39
C LYS A 736 12.42 8.93 34.38
N ASP A 737 12.01 7.75 33.91
CA ASP A 737 10.87 7.51 33.04
C ASP A 737 9.54 7.44 33.81
N GLN A 738 9.29 8.43 34.68
CA GLN A 738 8.04 8.54 35.45
C GLN A 738 7.13 9.59 34.82
N ALA A 739 5.82 9.51 35.05
CA ALA A 739 4.93 10.61 34.66
C ALA A 739 5.24 11.82 35.55
N SER A 740 5.68 12.93 34.97
CA SER A 740 6.11 14.10 35.73
C SER A 740 5.64 15.42 35.11
N LEU A 741 5.30 16.37 35.97
CA LEU A 741 5.02 17.76 35.58
C LEU A 741 6.27 18.61 35.78
N PHE A 742 6.67 19.31 34.72
CA PHE A 742 7.71 20.33 34.77
C PHE A 742 7.07 21.72 34.84
N VAL A 743 7.55 22.55 35.75
CA VAL A 743 7.12 23.94 35.91
C VAL A 743 8.37 24.82 35.80
N LEU A 744 8.53 25.46 34.65
CA LEU A 744 9.72 26.27 34.33
C LEU A 744 9.36 27.74 34.33
N ASN A 745 10.26 28.62 34.78
CA ASN A 745 10.11 30.06 34.56
C ASN A 745 10.10 30.34 33.04
N ALA A 746 9.11 31.10 32.57
CA ALA A 746 8.89 31.31 31.15
C ALA A 746 10.01 32.08 30.45
N VAL A 747 10.71 32.97 31.16
CA VAL A 747 11.76 33.83 30.58
C VAL A 747 13.15 33.21 30.69
N SER A 748 13.51 32.64 31.84
CA SER A 748 14.85 32.04 32.05
C SER A 748 14.92 30.55 31.70
N GLY A 749 13.77 29.87 31.62
CA GLY A 749 13.68 28.43 31.47
C GLY A 749 14.14 27.63 32.68
N THR A 750 14.53 28.27 33.79
CA THR A 750 14.95 27.56 35.02
C THR A 750 13.75 26.93 35.71
N ASN A 751 13.95 25.80 36.40
CA ASN A 751 12.91 25.17 37.20
C ASN A 751 12.36 26.18 38.23
N TYR A 752 11.05 26.44 38.19
CA TYR A 752 10.36 27.23 39.22
C TYR A 752 10.03 26.33 40.42
N TYR A 753 9.49 25.15 40.14
CA TYR A 753 9.45 24.04 41.08
C TYR A 753 10.41 22.93 40.62
N SER A 754 10.93 22.16 41.57
CA SER A 754 11.52 20.86 41.25
C SER A 754 10.51 20.00 40.49
N ARG A 755 11.01 19.12 39.61
CA ARG A 755 10.20 18.14 38.87
C ARG A 755 9.21 17.45 39.83
N ILE A 756 7.92 17.46 39.48
CA ILE A 756 6.87 16.88 40.32
C ILE A 756 6.52 15.50 39.75
N ASP A 757 6.96 14.44 40.42
CA ASP A 757 6.77 13.05 39.98
C ASP A 757 5.43 12.49 40.44
N ALA A 758 4.62 12.05 39.50
CA ALA A 758 3.29 11.49 39.69
C ALA A 758 3.37 9.96 39.69
N ILE A 759 3.63 9.39 40.86
CA ILE A 759 3.91 7.96 41.03
C ILE A 759 2.66 7.24 41.54
N ASP A 760 2.22 6.20 40.82
CA ASP A 760 1.20 5.28 41.31
C ASP A 760 1.88 4.19 42.14
N ALA A 761 1.58 4.14 43.44
CA ALA A 761 2.15 3.15 44.35
C ALA A 761 1.82 1.69 43.97
N THR A 762 0.82 1.47 43.11
CA THR A 762 0.48 0.14 42.58
C THR A 762 1.34 -0.28 41.39
N ASP A 763 2.12 0.64 40.81
CA ASP A 763 3.07 0.35 39.75
C ASP A 763 4.31 -0.32 40.35
N THR A 764 4.28 -1.64 40.44
CA THR A 764 5.40 -2.44 40.93
C THR A 764 6.36 -2.81 39.79
N GLY A 765 7.67 -2.61 40.01
CA GLY A 765 8.72 -2.90 39.03
C GLY A 765 9.19 -1.69 38.20
N SER A 766 10.12 -1.95 37.27
CA SER A 766 10.73 -0.94 36.39
C SER A 766 9.81 -0.59 35.20
N VAL A 767 8.76 0.20 35.46
CA VAL A 767 7.77 0.53 34.43
C VAL A 767 7.91 1.98 33.97
N SER A 768 8.13 2.17 32.66
CA SER A 768 8.16 3.49 32.02
C SER A 768 6.75 4.09 31.96
N ASN A 769 6.67 5.39 32.22
CA ASN A 769 5.45 6.20 32.15
C ASN A 769 5.79 7.60 31.59
N GLY A 770 4.76 8.35 31.22
CA GLY A 770 4.90 9.67 30.63
C GLY A 770 3.60 10.44 30.79
N LEU A 771 3.70 11.66 31.31
CA LEU A 771 2.59 12.57 31.46
C LEU A 771 2.19 13.13 30.08
N SER A 772 0.90 13.28 29.87
CA SER A 772 0.29 13.87 28.68
C SER A 772 -0.09 15.33 28.94
N SER A 773 -0.72 15.99 27.96
CA SER A 773 -1.05 17.43 28.00
C SER A 773 -1.67 17.88 29.35
N PRO A 774 -1.00 18.75 30.13
CA PRO A 774 -1.53 19.27 31.37
C PRO A 774 -2.55 20.40 31.12
N ARG A 775 -3.43 20.62 32.09
CA ARG A 775 -4.42 21.71 32.11
C ARG A 775 -4.47 22.36 33.48
N GLY A 776 -4.33 23.68 33.52
CA GLY A 776 -4.45 24.48 34.75
C GLY A 776 -5.91 24.82 35.08
N TRP A 777 -6.20 24.94 36.37
CA TRP A 777 -7.45 25.39 36.94
C TRP A 777 -7.17 26.42 38.03
N ASP A 778 -7.74 27.60 37.86
CA ASP A 778 -7.79 28.68 38.84
C ASP A 778 -9.13 28.54 39.58
N ALA A 779 -9.06 28.22 40.88
CA ALA A 779 -10.23 27.86 41.67
C ALA A 779 -10.88 29.07 42.34
N ASP A 780 -10.14 30.14 42.61
CA ASP A 780 -10.63 31.34 43.27
C ASP A 780 -10.75 32.57 42.35
N GLY A 781 -10.28 32.45 41.11
CA GLY A 781 -10.37 33.47 40.07
C GLY A 781 -9.36 34.60 40.24
N ASP A 782 -8.26 34.37 40.96
CA ASP A 782 -7.22 35.39 41.21
C ASP A 782 -6.25 35.58 40.04
N GLY A 783 -6.38 34.78 38.98
CA GLY A 783 -5.55 34.81 37.79
C GLY A 783 -4.25 33.99 37.91
N THR A 784 -4.11 33.19 38.97
CA THR A 784 -3.03 32.21 39.14
C THR A 784 -3.56 30.78 39.15
N VAL A 785 -2.72 29.82 38.73
CA VAL A 785 -3.13 28.41 38.64
C VAL A 785 -2.96 27.73 40.00
N ASP A 786 -4.06 27.26 40.56
CA ASP A 786 -4.10 26.49 41.81
C ASP A 786 -3.87 25.00 41.59
N TYR A 787 -4.53 24.44 40.58
CA TYR A 787 -4.51 23.01 40.31
C TYR A 787 -4.09 22.74 38.86
N VAL A 788 -3.31 21.68 38.65
CA VAL A 788 -3.03 21.17 37.32
C VAL A 788 -3.56 19.74 37.23
N TYR A 789 -4.23 19.43 36.13
CA TYR A 789 -4.72 18.09 35.83
C TYR A 789 -4.02 17.56 34.57
N ALA A 790 -3.56 16.31 34.62
CA ALA A 790 -2.95 15.68 33.47
C ALA A 790 -3.13 14.16 33.50
N GLY A 791 -3.41 13.57 32.34
CA GLY A 791 -3.40 12.13 32.16
C GLY A 791 -1.99 11.58 31.94
N ASP A 792 -1.80 10.28 32.05
CA ASP A 792 -0.57 9.60 31.66
C ASP A 792 -0.82 8.40 30.73
N ILE A 793 0.26 7.87 30.14
CA ILE A 793 0.19 6.73 29.22
C ILE A 793 -0.19 5.41 29.91
N ARG A 794 -0.34 5.41 31.24
CA ARG A 794 -0.84 4.28 32.03
C ARG A 794 -2.27 4.47 32.49
N GLY A 795 -2.97 5.50 32.02
CA GLY A 795 -4.37 5.73 32.30
C GLY A 795 -4.69 6.38 33.64
N ASN A 796 -3.68 6.85 34.38
CA ASN A 796 -3.94 7.68 35.55
C ASN A 796 -4.31 9.10 35.09
N VAL A 797 -5.23 9.73 35.81
CA VAL A 797 -5.40 11.19 35.82
C VAL A 797 -4.85 11.69 37.14
N TRP A 798 -3.93 12.64 37.06
CA TRP A 798 -3.26 13.24 38.21
C TRP A 798 -3.84 14.63 38.48
N LYS A 799 -3.97 14.96 39.77
CA LYS A 799 -4.20 16.34 40.24
C LYS A 799 -2.94 16.80 40.96
N PHE A 800 -2.32 17.86 40.46
CA PHE A 800 -1.23 18.58 41.09
C PHE A 800 -1.81 19.79 41.80
N ASP A 801 -1.47 19.96 43.07
CA ASP A 801 -1.89 21.06 43.93
C ASP A 801 -0.72 22.03 44.14
N LEU A 802 -0.89 23.25 43.64
CA LEU A 802 0.08 24.36 43.65
C LEU A 802 -0.30 25.46 44.64
N THR A 803 -1.38 25.29 45.41
CA THR A 803 -1.87 26.31 46.38
C THR A 803 -0.92 26.54 47.56
N LYS A 804 0.14 25.71 47.67
CA LYS A 804 1.16 25.78 48.72
C LYS A 804 2.52 26.05 48.08
N ASN A 805 3.43 26.63 48.87
CA ASN A 805 4.83 26.85 48.46
C ASN A 805 5.56 25.56 48.00
N SER A 806 5.07 24.39 48.40
CA SER A 806 5.55 23.08 47.93
C SER A 806 4.39 22.34 47.25
N PRO A 807 4.48 22.11 45.93
CA PRO A 807 3.47 21.34 45.21
C PRO A 807 3.28 19.93 45.75
N SER A 808 2.05 19.42 45.64
CA SER A 808 1.75 18.01 45.93
C SER A 808 0.96 17.38 44.78
N VAL A 809 0.99 16.04 44.66
CA VAL A 809 0.31 15.33 43.57
C VAL A 809 -0.45 14.12 44.13
N GLY A 810 -1.64 13.86 43.58
CA GLY A 810 -2.44 12.69 43.89
C GLY A 810 -3.19 12.15 42.68
N ARG A 811 -3.44 10.83 42.65
CA ARG A 811 -4.24 10.20 41.60
C ARG A 811 -5.71 10.61 41.77
N PHE A 812 -6.24 11.32 40.78
CA PHE A 812 -7.63 11.75 40.73
C PHE A 812 -8.54 10.65 40.17
N PHE A 813 -8.08 9.94 39.13
CA PHE A 813 -8.85 8.89 38.47
C PHE A 813 -7.92 7.85 37.83
N LEU A 814 -8.43 6.64 37.60
CA LEU A 814 -7.78 5.59 36.83
C LEU A 814 -8.73 5.14 35.72
N ALA A 815 -8.36 5.38 34.46
CA ALA A 815 -9.12 4.97 33.30
C ALA A 815 -8.90 3.48 33.01
N GLN A 816 -9.99 2.72 32.95
CA GLN A 816 -9.99 1.29 32.63
C GLN A 816 -11.16 0.96 31.70
N ASP A 817 -10.96 -0.03 30.83
CA ASP A 817 -12.05 -0.60 30.03
C ASP A 817 -12.96 -1.53 30.87
N SER A 818 -13.99 -2.08 30.24
CA SER A 818 -14.93 -3.02 30.89
C SER A 818 -14.28 -4.33 31.34
N LEU A 819 -13.05 -4.61 30.93
CA LEU A 819 -12.26 -5.79 31.30
C LEU A 819 -11.22 -5.46 32.38
N GLY A 820 -11.22 -4.22 32.90
CA GLY A 820 -10.27 -3.75 33.90
C GLY A 820 -8.88 -3.41 33.35
N GLN A 821 -8.69 -3.35 32.03
CA GLN A 821 -7.42 -2.97 31.42
C GLN A 821 -7.26 -1.45 31.41
N ARG A 822 -6.10 -0.96 31.87
CA ARG A 822 -5.81 0.48 31.93
C ARG A 822 -5.80 1.09 30.52
N GLN A 823 -6.40 2.26 30.38
CA GLN A 823 -6.52 2.96 29.10
C GLN A 823 -5.59 4.18 29.06
N PRO A 824 -4.56 4.22 28.18
CA PRO A 824 -3.65 5.36 28.08
C PRO A 824 -4.39 6.67 27.79
N ILE A 825 -4.04 7.75 28.50
CA ILE A 825 -4.62 9.08 28.28
C ILE A 825 -3.57 9.94 27.60
N THR A 826 -3.75 10.19 26.30
CA THR A 826 -2.85 11.00 25.48
C THR A 826 -3.44 12.35 25.04
N GLY A 827 -4.77 12.50 25.18
CA GLY A 827 -5.51 13.71 24.81
C GLY A 827 -5.66 14.72 25.95
N GLY A 828 -6.01 15.97 25.59
CA GLY A 828 -6.29 17.04 26.54
C GLY A 828 -7.01 18.21 25.89
N LYS A 829 -8.28 18.05 25.50
CA LYS A 829 -9.24 19.15 25.39
C LYS A 829 -10.44 18.73 26.24
N ILE A 830 -10.40 19.06 27.52
CA ILE A 830 -11.62 19.14 28.33
C ILE A 830 -12.09 20.58 28.14
N GLY A 831 -13.30 20.72 27.59
CA GLY A 831 -13.84 21.94 27.00
C GLY A 831 -14.08 23.07 27.96
#